data_AF-A0A8T3QK27-F1
#
_entry.id   AF-A0A8T3QK27-F1
#
_cell.length_a   1.000
_cell.length_b   1.000
_cell.length_c   1.000
_cell.angle_alpha   90.00
_cell.angle_beta   90.00
_cell.angle_gamma   90.00
#
_symmetry.space_group_name_H-M   'P 1'
#
loop_
_entity.id
_entity.type
_entity.pdbx_description
1 polymer ?
#
loop_
_entity_poly.entity_id
_entity_poly.type
_entity_poly.pdbx_seq_one_letter_code
_entity_poly.pdbx_strand_id
1 'polypeptide(L)'
;MIEPGAVTDGADPPVHAHAHADTRRRWLAPSSAVLAFGGVIGWSAFLLFSVEPLIGRLVLPVFGGTPAVWATTLFFFQAVLLLGYLYGHLSVTRLGIRRGAVLHIALVLAAGAALALSPARPADLRDPAIPDVLNLVGMLALTIGLAAFVLTTTTPLVSAWYAASRTATSDGGDAYWLYALSNAGSLLALLAYPFLIEPRLGLSAQRGVWAVGFVVFALAIAGCAAWASGRAGRTSPAAGPDELETTGASEPIAGRRRATWLLLAAVPSGLLSAVTTFIATDLVSAPLLWLVPLAIYLLTFIVAFSDRGRRMVPAAALVAPAAVTLMWVPFGSAGGWPILPLVVLMYGGLGVVATAMHGRLAMDRPDPAHLTEFYLVISIGGALASAFVALFAPILFPGVWEFPILLVLALVALAATEPRRRGSGVARTNRPPINLAPFVRGARSRVLPYLAVAAILVVFLVRDTSLGAEAGIRWLLVGGLILLVGARPAFLATSTALVLALAVLVLQPAAIFRDRSFFGVTEVLRPDGAPQTTLMNGTTVHGVQWTDSAKAQMPTAYYAPAGPFGDVFAALESDDQPKDIAIVGLGAGALTSYLRPNWTMTYFEIDPLVAEVASDPRFFTFLSSANPRPSIVLGDARLSLSDVPAQRFDALFVDAFSSDAVPTHLLTSEAYALYARLVKPGGLVVTHIPNRYYDLAPAVAGAQAANGLTALIRTFQPTETEAREGAAPTILAVASSIGSSLADLRDGGWQPLEPTVPPMTDDFMDALRFLRPLW
;
A
#
# COMPACT_ATOMS: atom_id res chain seq x y z
N MET A 1 -22.77 -48.28 -60.66
CA MET A 1 -21.75 -49.30 -60.99
C MET A 1 -20.60 -48.60 -61.70
N ILE A 2 -19.45 -48.53 -61.04
CA ILE A 2 -18.10 -48.67 -61.60
C ILE A 2 -17.61 -47.56 -62.57
N GLU A 3 -16.79 -46.66 -62.01
CA GLU A 3 -15.61 -45.99 -62.61
C GLU A 3 -14.59 -47.02 -63.17
N PRO A 4 -13.56 -46.70 -64.03
CA PRO A 4 -12.65 -45.54 -63.88
C PRO A 4 -11.92 -44.95 -65.13
N GLY A 5 -11.31 -43.76 -64.93
CA GLY A 5 -10.03 -43.27 -65.50
C GLY A 5 -10.02 -42.72 -66.95
N ALA A 6 -9.21 -41.74 -67.37
CA ALA A 6 -8.22 -40.85 -66.74
C ALA A 6 -7.75 -39.76 -67.76
N VAL A 7 -7.68 -38.50 -67.31
CA VAL A 7 -6.60 -37.47 -67.47
C VAL A 7 -6.28 -36.78 -68.82
N THR A 8 -5.88 -35.48 -68.70
CA THR A 8 -5.34 -34.44 -69.63
C THR A 8 -6.42 -33.46 -70.18
N ASP A 9 -6.31 -32.13 -70.16
CA ASP A 9 -5.24 -31.15 -69.91
C ASP A 9 -5.82 -29.80 -69.43
N GLY A 10 -5.05 -29.04 -68.63
CA GLY A 10 -5.30 -27.62 -68.35
C GLY A 10 -4.80 -27.16 -66.98
N ALA A 11 -3.56 -26.66 -66.89
CA ALA A 11 -3.05 -26.01 -65.68
C ALA A 11 -2.15 -24.81 -66.01
N ASP A 12 -2.69 -23.60 -65.81
CA ASP A 12 -1.91 -22.42 -65.45
C ASP A 12 -1.38 -22.58 -64.01
N PRO A 13 -0.14 -22.15 -63.70
CA PRO A 13 0.47 -22.37 -62.40
C PRO A 13 -0.09 -21.42 -61.31
N PRO A 14 -0.21 -21.88 -60.06
CA PRO A 14 -0.67 -21.06 -58.94
C PRO A 14 0.42 -20.09 -58.48
N VAL A 15 0.05 -18.84 -58.24
CA VAL A 15 0.87 -17.83 -57.56
C VAL A 15 1.36 -18.40 -56.23
N HIS A 16 2.68 -18.51 -56.11
CA HIS A 16 3.39 -19.20 -55.05
C HIS A 16 3.00 -18.72 -53.64
N ALA A 17 2.40 -19.67 -52.91
CA ALA A 17 2.48 -19.77 -51.47
C ALA A 17 3.94 -20.04 -51.05
N HIS A 18 4.68 -19.01 -50.61
CA HIS A 18 5.91 -19.18 -49.82
C HIS A 18 6.21 -17.92 -49.00
N ALA A 19 5.70 -17.86 -47.76
CA ALA A 19 6.35 -17.16 -46.63
C ALA A 19 5.78 -17.59 -45.25
N HIS A 20 5.14 -18.75 -45.16
CA HIS A 20 4.72 -19.36 -43.89
C HIS A 20 5.35 -20.74 -43.75
N ALA A 21 6.68 -20.76 -43.64
CA ALA A 21 7.38 -21.91 -43.11
C ALA A 21 8.70 -21.44 -42.48
N ASP A 22 8.83 -21.79 -41.20
CA ASP A 22 10.07 -21.95 -40.45
C ASP A 22 10.52 -20.85 -39.47
N THR A 23 9.59 -20.37 -38.64
CA THR A 23 9.92 -19.89 -37.28
C THR A 23 9.95 -21.05 -36.28
N ARG A 24 10.60 -22.18 -36.61
CA ARG A 24 11.01 -23.13 -35.57
C ARG A 24 12.16 -22.49 -34.81
N ARG A 25 11.84 -21.93 -33.65
CA ARG A 25 12.78 -21.46 -32.63
C ARG A 25 13.88 -22.52 -32.42
N ARG A 26 15.02 -22.36 -33.10
CA ARG A 26 16.28 -22.93 -32.64
C ARG A 26 16.59 -22.22 -31.33
N TRP A 27 16.40 -22.91 -30.22
CA TRP A 27 16.98 -22.54 -28.93
C TRP A 27 18.50 -22.69 -29.02
N LEU A 28 19.15 -21.84 -29.81
CA LEU A 28 20.59 -21.64 -29.72
C LEU A 28 20.87 -21.05 -28.34
N ALA A 29 21.89 -21.56 -27.66
CA ALA A 29 22.32 -21.02 -26.37
C ALA A 29 22.43 -19.49 -26.47
N PRO A 30 21.84 -18.74 -25.51
CA PRO A 30 21.83 -17.29 -25.58
C PRO A 30 23.27 -16.77 -25.68
N SER A 31 23.53 -15.87 -26.63
CA SER A 31 24.87 -15.27 -26.79
C SER A 31 25.35 -14.64 -25.47
N SER A 32 26.66 -14.59 -25.25
CA SER A 32 27.24 -13.97 -24.04
C SER A 32 26.78 -12.52 -23.82
N ALA A 33 26.48 -11.79 -24.90
CA ALA A 33 25.90 -10.44 -24.83
C ALA A 33 24.46 -10.45 -24.30
N VAL A 34 23.63 -11.40 -24.75
CA VAL A 34 22.24 -11.56 -24.27
C VAL A 34 22.23 -11.85 -22.78
N LEU A 35 23.12 -12.74 -22.31
CA LEU A 35 23.23 -13.09 -20.89
C LEU A 35 23.76 -11.92 -20.05
N ALA A 36 24.77 -11.20 -20.51
CA ALA A 36 25.35 -10.08 -19.75
C ALA A 36 24.37 -8.91 -19.60
N PHE A 37 23.83 -8.40 -20.71
CA PHE A 37 22.92 -7.25 -20.69
C PHE A 37 21.57 -7.60 -20.06
N GLY A 38 21.04 -8.79 -20.36
CA GLY A 38 19.82 -9.27 -19.73
C GLY A 38 19.99 -9.50 -18.22
N GLY A 39 21.08 -10.14 -17.81
CA GLY A 39 21.38 -10.40 -16.40
C GLY A 39 21.45 -9.12 -15.57
N VAL A 40 22.11 -8.06 -16.08
CA VAL A 40 22.19 -6.76 -15.39
C VAL A 40 20.81 -6.13 -15.23
N ILE A 41 19.95 -6.16 -16.26
CA ILE A 41 18.58 -5.63 -16.20
C ILE A 41 17.72 -6.39 -15.19
N GLY A 42 17.76 -7.72 -15.22
CA GLY A 42 17.03 -8.55 -14.26
C GLY A 42 17.51 -8.33 -12.82
N TRP A 43 18.83 -8.24 -12.63
CA TRP A 43 19.43 -8.00 -11.31
C TRP A 43 19.13 -6.60 -10.77
N SER A 44 19.19 -5.55 -11.60
CA SER A 44 18.83 -4.20 -11.18
C SER A 44 17.36 -4.10 -10.76
N ALA A 45 16.47 -4.77 -11.50
CA ALA A 45 15.05 -4.85 -11.16
C ALA A 45 14.83 -5.63 -9.86
N PHE A 46 15.53 -6.74 -9.65
CA PHE A 46 15.47 -7.50 -8.40
C PHE A 46 15.93 -6.65 -7.20
N LEU A 47 17.05 -5.93 -7.33
CA LEU A 47 17.55 -5.04 -6.28
C LEU A 47 16.57 -3.89 -5.99
N LEU A 48 16.00 -3.27 -7.02
CA LEU A 48 15.02 -2.22 -6.85
C LEU A 48 13.80 -2.74 -6.06
N PHE A 49 13.15 -3.80 -6.54
CA PHE A 49 11.93 -4.31 -5.91
C PHE A 49 12.14 -5.04 -4.58
N SER A 50 13.39 -5.36 -4.21
CA SER A 50 13.71 -5.85 -2.86
C SER A 50 14.06 -4.72 -1.88
N VAL A 51 14.54 -3.56 -2.37
CA VAL A 51 14.85 -2.42 -1.51
C VAL A 51 13.61 -1.65 -1.08
N GLU A 52 12.55 -1.61 -1.90
CA GLU A 52 11.30 -0.93 -1.55
C GLU A 52 10.70 -1.43 -0.22
N PRO A 53 10.49 -2.75 0.00
CA PRO A 53 10.03 -3.26 1.29
C PRO A 53 11.06 -3.17 2.41
N LEU A 54 12.34 -3.30 2.10
CA LEU A 54 13.40 -3.11 3.08
C LEU A 54 13.33 -1.69 3.66
N ILE A 55 13.35 -0.65 2.80
CA ILE A 55 13.35 0.73 3.27
C ILE A 55 12.03 1.09 3.96
N GLY A 56 10.90 0.57 3.45
CA GLY A 56 9.60 0.75 4.07
C GLY A 56 9.59 0.28 5.53
N ARG A 57 10.19 -0.89 5.84
CA ARG A 57 10.33 -1.37 7.22
C ARG A 57 11.28 -0.54 8.07
N LEU A 58 12.34 0.00 7.48
CA LEU A 58 13.34 0.80 8.20
C LEU A 58 12.81 2.16 8.66
N VAL A 59 11.80 2.70 7.97
CA VAL A 59 11.20 4.01 8.31
C VAL A 59 10.00 3.90 9.26
N LEU A 60 9.42 2.70 9.44
CA LEU A 60 8.26 2.49 10.35
C LEU A 60 8.51 2.98 11.78
N PRO A 61 9.68 2.77 12.42
CA PRO A 61 9.91 3.25 13.77
C PRO A 61 9.99 4.78 13.88
N VAL A 62 10.07 5.50 12.76
CA VAL A 62 10.20 6.97 12.74
C VAL A 62 8.87 7.65 12.47
N PHE A 63 8.08 7.09 11.53
CA PHE A 63 6.82 7.67 11.06
C PHE A 63 5.59 6.87 11.49
N GLY A 64 5.77 5.82 12.28
CA GLY A 64 4.73 4.90 12.68
C GLY A 64 4.36 3.86 11.62
N GLY A 65 3.44 2.97 12.00
CA GLY A 65 2.93 1.90 11.15
C GLY A 65 1.78 2.34 10.24
N THR A 66 1.78 3.55 9.69
CA THR A 66 0.58 4.10 9.02
C THR A 66 0.51 3.71 7.53
N PRO A 67 -0.69 3.65 6.94
CA PRO A 67 -0.86 3.48 5.49
C PRO A 67 -0.17 4.57 4.64
N ALA A 68 -0.01 5.77 5.19
CA ALA A 68 0.62 6.90 4.50
C ALA A 68 2.11 6.68 4.24
N VAL A 69 2.82 5.96 5.13
CA VAL A 69 4.24 5.60 4.94
C VAL A 69 4.42 4.79 3.65
N TRP A 70 3.54 3.81 3.42
CA TRP A 70 3.58 2.97 2.22
C TRP A 70 3.19 3.73 0.95
N ALA A 71 2.12 4.52 0.99
CA ALA A 71 1.70 5.34 -0.14
C ALA A 71 2.80 6.33 -0.56
N THR A 72 3.47 6.96 0.41
CA THR A 72 4.58 7.89 0.18
C THR A 72 5.81 7.18 -0.37
N THR A 73 6.14 5.99 0.15
CA THR A 73 7.24 5.18 -0.35
C THR A 73 7.01 4.76 -1.80
N LEU A 74 5.79 4.30 -2.13
CA LEU A 74 5.42 3.96 -3.51
C LEU A 74 5.52 5.19 -4.44
N PHE A 75 5.00 6.34 -4.00
CA PHE A 75 5.12 7.60 -4.74
C PHE A 75 6.59 7.94 -5.02
N PHE A 76 7.45 7.84 -4.01
CA PHE A 76 8.87 8.13 -4.14
C PHE A 76 9.55 7.25 -5.21
N PHE A 77 9.36 5.93 -5.16
CA PHE A 77 9.95 5.03 -6.15
C PHE A 77 9.39 5.27 -7.56
N GLN A 78 8.11 5.62 -7.70
CA GLN A 78 7.53 5.99 -9.00
C GLN A 78 8.07 7.33 -9.53
N ALA A 79 8.29 8.32 -8.67
CA ALA A 79 8.91 9.58 -9.04
C ALA A 79 10.37 9.37 -9.48
N VAL A 80 11.13 8.56 -8.74
CA VAL A 80 12.51 8.19 -9.10
C VAL A 80 12.55 7.40 -10.41
N LEU A 81 11.61 6.47 -10.64
CA LEU A 81 11.46 5.75 -11.90
C LEU A 81 11.22 6.70 -13.08
N LEU A 82 10.34 7.69 -12.92
CA LEU A 82 10.10 8.74 -13.91
C LEU A 82 11.39 9.52 -14.23
N LEU A 83 12.12 9.95 -13.20
CA LEU A 83 13.41 10.64 -13.38
C LEU A 83 14.43 9.74 -14.08
N GLY A 84 14.47 8.45 -13.73
CA GLY A 84 15.37 7.48 -14.34
C GLY A 84 15.08 7.25 -15.83
N TYR A 85 13.80 7.22 -16.21
CA TYR A 85 13.38 7.09 -17.61
C TYR A 85 13.70 8.36 -18.41
N LEU A 86 13.48 9.54 -17.81
CA LEU A 86 13.85 10.82 -18.40
C LEU A 86 15.36 10.90 -18.63
N TYR A 87 16.16 10.53 -17.63
CA TYR A 87 17.62 10.44 -17.75
C TYR A 87 18.04 9.47 -18.85
N GLY A 88 17.46 8.26 -18.89
CA GLY A 88 17.73 7.26 -19.91
C GLY A 88 17.48 7.81 -21.31
N HIS A 89 16.33 8.46 -21.53
CA HIS A 89 15.99 9.10 -22.80
C HIS A 89 16.98 10.21 -23.18
N LEU A 90 17.31 11.13 -22.25
CA LEU A 90 18.24 12.23 -22.51
C LEU A 90 19.68 11.74 -22.75
N SER A 91 20.12 10.72 -22.02
CA SER A 91 21.46 10.13 -22.18
C SER A 91 21.63 9.49 -23.55
N VAL A 92 20.62 8.72 -24.00
CA VAL A 92 20.64 8.07 -25.33
C VAL A 92 20.57 9.10 -26.45
N THR A 93 19.71 10.11 -26.33
CA THR A 93 19.46 11.08 -27.41
C THR A 93 20.49 12.21 -27.50
N ARG A 94 21.12 12.61 -26.39
CA ARG A 94 22.00 13.81 -26.37
C ARG A 94 23.47 13.54 -26.08
N LEU A 95 23.80 12.50 -25.31
CA LEU A 95 25.19 12.28 -24.85
C LEU A 95 25.95 11.27 -25.70
N GLY A 96 25.24 10.42 -26.44
CA GLY A 96 25.83 9.28 -27.15
C GLY A 96 26.37 8.21 -26.18
N ILE A 97 26.74 7.05 -26.71
CA ILE A 97 27.01 5.85 -25.90
C ILE A 97 28.18 6.04 -24.94
N ARG A 98 29.31 6.60 -25.40
CA ARG A 98 30.54 6.70 -24.59
C ARG A 98 30.41 7.68 -23.44
N ARG A 99 29.92 8.91 -23.70
CA ARG A 99 29.77 9.92 -22.63
C ARG A 99 28.65 9.53 -21.67
N GLY A 100 27.55 8.98 -22.19
CA GLY A 100 26.47 8.42 -21.37
C GLY A 100 26.94 7.28 -20.46
N ALA A 101 27.79 6.38 -20.96
CA ALA A 101 28.40 5.32 -20.17
C ALA A 101 29.28 5.88 -19.03
N VAL A 102 30.18 6.81 -19.33
CA VAL A 102 31.06 7.42 -18.30
C VAL A 102 30.24 8.14 -17.22
N LEU A 103 29.27 8.97 -17.63
CA LEU A 103 28.39 9.66 -16.69
C LEU A 103 27.62 8.68 -15.81
N HIS A 104 27.09 7.61 -16.40
CA HIS A 104 26.31 6.64 -15.65
C HIS A 104 27.17 5.88 -14.64
N ILE A 105 28.40 5.48 -14.99
CA ILE A 105 29.32 4.85 -14.04
C ILE A 105 29.72 5.81 -12.91
N ALA A 106 29.92 7.10 -13.21
CA ALA A 106 30.15 8.10 -12.18
C ALA A 106 28.96 8.20 -11.20
N LEU A 107 27.73 8.14 -11.71
CA LEU A 107 26.51 8.12 -10.88
C LEU A 107 26.39 6.84 -10.05
N VAL A 108 26.75 5.67 -10.59
CA VAL A 108 26.80 4.39 -9.85
C VAL A 108 27.78 4.48 -8.68
N LEU A 109 28.97 5.06 -8.91
CA LEU A 109 29.98 5.25 -7.85
C LEU A 109 29.51 6.25 -6.80
N ALA A 110 28.89 7.35 -7.22
CA ALA A 110 28.29 8.31 -6.31
C ALA A 110 27.15 7.69 -5.48
N ALA A 111 26.33 6.81 -6.07
CA ALA A 111 25.31 6.04 -5.35
C ALA A 111 25.95 5.13 -4.30
N GLY A 112 27.03 4.41 -4.64
CA GLY A 112 27.77 3.59 -3.68
C GLY A 112 28.35 4.40 -2.52
N ALA A 113 28.89 5.60 -2.79
CA ALA A 113 29.38 6.50 -1.77
C ALA A 113 28.23 7.03 -0.88
N ALA A 114 27.10 7.43 -1.47
CA ALA A 114 25.93 7.88 -0.73
C ALA A 114 25.38 6.80 0.21
N LEU A 115 25.32 5.55 -0.25
CA LEU A 115 24.93 4.40 0.59
C LEU A 115 25.90 4.19 1.76
N ALA A 116 27.20 4.29 1.52
CA ALA A 116 28.23 4.12 2.56
C ALA A 116 28.22 5.26 3.59
N LEU A 117 27.83 6.46 3.17
CA LEU A 117 27.71 7.66 4.02
C LEU A 117 26.33 7.81 4.66
N SER A 118 25.36 6.96 4.31
CA SER A 118 24.00 7.03 4.84
C SER A 118 24.00 6.89 6.37
N PRO A 119 23.22 7.72 7.10
CA PRO A 119 23.13 7.62 8.55
C PRO A 119 22.71 6.21 9.01
N ALA A 120 23.28 5.74 10.12
CA ALA A 120 22.95 4.45 10.70
C ALA A 120 21.50 4.41 11.23
N ARG A 121 21.02 5.55 11.76
CA ARG A 121 19.67 5.74 12.29
C ARG A 121 18.90 6.73 11.39
N PRO A 122 17.90 6.26 10.63
CA PRO A 122 17.07 7.14 9.80
C PRO A 122 16.36 8.23 10.60
N ALA A 123 16.04 7.97 11.87
CA ALA A 123 15.40 8.93 12.78
C ALA A 123 16.15 10.28 12.90
N ASP A 124 17.48 10.27 12.76
CA ASP A 124 18.33 11.46 12.88
C ASP A 124 18.08 12.47 11.74
N LEU A 125 17.44 12.04 10.65
CA LEU A 125 17.09 12.88 9.51
C LEU A 125 15.72 13.55 9.64
N ARG A 126 14.94 13.23 10.68
CA ARG A 126 13.60 13.79 10.88
C ARG A 126 13.69 15.18 11.52
N ASP A 127 13.01 16.15 10.92
CA ASP A 127 12.82 17.49 11.48
C ASP A 127 11.34 17.68 11.87
N PRO A 128 11.00 17.86 13.16
CA PRO A 128 9.62 18.09 13.60
C PRO A 128 8.95 19.33 12.99
N ALA A 129 9.72 20.30 12.46
CA ALA A 129 9.18 21.49 11.82
C ALA A 129 8.67 21.24 10.39
N ILE A 130 8.99 20.09 9.80
CA ILE A 130 8.62 19.73 8.43
C ILE A 130 7.44 18.73 8.49
N PRO A 131 6.44 18.84 7.59
CA PRO A 131 5.37 17.84 7.48
C PRO A 131 5.93 16.41 7.30
N ASP A 132 5.35 15.42 7.98
CA ASP A 132 5.86 14.03 8.01
C ASP A 132 6.04 13.43 6.61
N VAL A 133 5.13 13.74 5.68
CA VAL A 133 5.23 13.27 4.29
C VAL A 133 6.49 13.79 3.58
N LEU A 134 6.88 15.04 3.84
CA LEU A 134 8.09 15.64 3.26
C LEU A 134 9.35 15.15 3.94
N ASN A 135 9.29 14.95 5.27
CA ASN A 135 10.36 14.28 6.02
C ASN A 135 10.65 12.89 5.44
N LEU A 136 9.61 12.09 5.19
CA LEU A 136 9.75 10.75 4.62
C LEU A 136 10.35 10.78 3.20
N VAL A 137 9.86 11.65 2.32
CA VAL A 137 10.43 11.82 0.97
C VAL A 137 11.91 12.25 1.04
N GLY A 138 12.24 13.20 1.91
CA GLY A 138 13.62 13.66 2.11
C GLY A 138 14.53 12.54 2.63
N MET A 139 14.05 11.78 3.62
CA MET A 139 14.77 10.64 4.16
C MET A 139 15.03 9.56 3.10
N LEU A 140 14.03 9.21 2.29
CA LEU A 140 14.20 8.27 1.18
C LEU A 140 15.18 8.80 0.13
N ALA A 141 15.10 10.10 -0.20
CA ALA A 141 16.00 10.73 -1.15
C ALA A 141 17.47 10.65 -0.72
N LEU A 142 17.75 10.90 0.57
CA LEU A 142 19.10 10.89 1.13
C LEU A 142 19.65 9.48 1.35
N THR A 143 18.80 8.53 1.77
CA THR A 143 19.24 7.18 2.14
C THR A 143 19.35 6.23 0.95
N ILE A 144 18.37 6.24 0.03
CA ILE A 144 18.30 5.28 -1.08
C ILE A 144 18.10 5.93 -2.45
N GLY A 145 17.77 7.22 -2.51
CA GLY A 145 17.33 7.88 -3.74
C GLY A 145 18.29 7.80 -4.91
N LEU A 146 19.58 8.05 -4.68
CA LEU A 146 20.58 7.97 -5.76
C LEU A 146 20.78 6.53 -6.25
N ALA A 147 20.76 5.55 -5.36
CA ALA A 147 20.86 4.13 -5.73
C ALA A 147 19.61 3.67 -6.49
N ALA A 148 18.43 4.01 -6.01
CA ALA A 148 17.16 3.76 -6.71
C ALA A 148 17.13 4.43 -8.09
N PHE A 149 17.61 5.66 -8.19
CA PHE A 149 17.73 6.40 -9.45
C PHE A 149 18.61 5.64 -10.44
N VAL A 150 19.81 5.24 -10.04
CA VAL A 150 20.70 4.46 -10.91
C VAL A 150 20.05 3.14 -11.33
N LEU A 151 19.43 2.39 -10.41
CA LEU A 151 18.78 1.11 -10.72
C LEU A 151 17.63 1.29 -11.73
N THR A 152 16.78 2.30 -11.56
CA THR A 152 15.63 2.57 -12.47
C THR A 152 16.05 2.99 -13.87
N THR A 153 17.23 3.60 -14.04
CA THR A 153 17.77 3.96 -15.35
C THR A 153 18.30 2.77 -16.16
N THR A 154 18.53 1.61 -15.51
CA THR A 154 19.23 0.46 -16.09
C THR A 154 18.50 -0.10 -17.31
N THR A 155 17.20 -0.38 -17.21
CA THR A 155 16.44 -0.99 -18.31
C THR A 155 16.48 -0.18 -19.61
N PRO A 156 16.11 1.11 -19.65
CA PRO A 156 16.17 1.89 -20.90
C PRO A 156 17.61 2.09 -21.40
N LEU A 157 18.57 2.32 -20.50
CA LEU A 157 19.95 2.63 -20.88
C LEU A 157 20.71 1.39 -21.40
N VAL A 158 20.64 0.28 -20.67
CA VAL A 158 21.30 -0.98 -21.04
C VAL A 158 20.66 -1.59 -22.28
N SER A 159 19.35 -1.42 -22.48
CA SER A 159 18.68 -1.82 -23.73
C SER A 159 19.22 -1.05 -24.95
N ALA A 160 19.45 0.26 -24.81
CA ALA A 160 20.05 1.07 -25.87
C ALA A 160 21.52 0.68 -26.13
N TRP A 161 22.30 0.43 -25.08
CA TRP A 161 23.67 -0.06 -25.21
C TRP A 161 23.74 -1.44 -25.87
N TYR A 162 22.82 -2.34 -25.53
CA TYR A 162 22.69 -3.64 -26.15
C TYR A 162 22.41 -3.49 -27.64
N ALA A 163 21.39 -2.70 -28.02
CA ALA A 163 21.03 -2.44 -29.41
C ALA A 163 22.21 -1.92 -30.23
N ALA A 164 22.95 -0.95 -29.69
CA ALA A 164 24.14 -0.40 -30.36
C ALA A 164 25.34 -1.35 -30.43
N SER A 165 25.36 -2.40 -29.60
CA SER A 165 26.46 -3.39 -29.57
C SER A 165 26.26 -4.58 -30.53
N ARG A 166 25.08 -4.67 -31.18
CA ARG A 166 24.71 -5.72 -32.14
C ARG A 166 25.26 -5.43 -33.54
N THR A 167 25.73 -6.48 -34.21
CA THR A 167 26.08 -6.43 -35.63
C THR A 167 24.84 -6.69 -36.50
N ALA A 168 24.76 -6.04 -37.65
CA ALA A 168 23.63 -6.07 -38.60
C ALA A 168 23.20 -7.48 -39.07
N THR A 169 24.02 -8.51 -38.84
CA THR A 169 23.78 -9.91 -39.21
C THR A 169 23.03 -10.74 -38.16
N SER A 170 22.64 -10.17 -37.02
CA SER A 170 21.88 -10.87 -35.99
C SER A 170 20.39 -10.52 -36.08
N ASP A 171 19.56 -11.49 -36.50
CA ASP A 171 18.10 -11.42 -36.67
C ASP A 171 17.38 -10.34 -35.86
N GLY A 172 16.52 -9.57 -36.54
CA GLY A 172 15.67 -8.49 -36.04
C GLY A 172 14.63 -8.92 -35.01
N GLY A 173 15.07 -9.49 -33.89
CA GLY A 173 14.25 -9.80 -32.74
C GLY A 173 14.00 -8.55 -31.90
N ASP A 174 12.73 -8.30 -31.61
CA ASP A 174 12.26 -7.22 -30.73
C ASP A 174 13.05 -7.17 -29.41
N ALA A 175 13.54 -5.98 -29.02
CA ALA A 175 14.19 -5.73 -27.73
C ALA A 175 13.27 -5.96 -26.51
N TYR A 176 12.00 -6.30 -26.76
CA TYR A 176 10.94 -6.51 -25.78
C TYR A 176 11.25 -7.64 -24.76
N TRP A 177 12.04 -8.65 -25.13
CA TRP A 177 12.41 -9.71 -24.18
C TRP A 177 13.26 -9.22 -22.99
N LEU A 178 13.98 -8.10 -23.15
CA LEU A 178 14.73 -7.46 -22.04
C LEU A 178 13.79 -6.86 -20.99
N TYR A 179 12.69 -6.25 -21.43
CA TYR A 179 11.63 -5.77 -20.52
C TYR A 179 10.94 -6.91 -19.77
N ALA A 180 10.73 -8.06 -20.45
CA ALA A 180 10.21 -9.25 -19.79
C ALA A 180 11.14 -9.76 -18.69
N LEU A 181 12.46 -9.67 -18.89
CA LEU A 181 13.45 -10.07 -17.90
C LEU A 181 13.51 -9.11 -16.70
N SER A 182 13.37 -7.80 -16.94
CA SER A 182 13.18 -6.80 -15.89
C SER A 182 11.97 -7.14 -15.02
N ASN A 183 10.81 -7.38 -15.63
CA ASN A 183 9.58 -7.72 -14.92
C ASN A 183 9.68 -9.06 -14.17
N ALA A 184 10.39 -10.05 -14.73
CA ALA A 184 10.66 -11.31 -14.05
C ALA A 184 11.54 -11.11 -12.80
N GLY A 185 12.58 -10.27 -12.90
CA GLY A 185 13.42 -9.88 -11.76
C GLY A 185 12.61 -9.17 -10.66
N SER A 186 11.74 -8.23 -11.04
CA SER A 186 10.81 -7.56 -10.13
C SER A 186 9.88 -8.54 -9.41
N LEU A 187 9.21 -9.43 -10.14
CA LEU A 187 8.32 -10.43 -9.53
C LEU A 187 9.06 -11.41 -8.63
N LEU A 188 10.28 -11.82 -9.03
CA LEU A 188 11.11 -12.68 -8.19
C LEU A 188 11.45 -11.99 -6.87
N ALA A 189 11.77 -10.69 -6.88
CA ALA A 189 12.01 -9.93 -5.66
C ALA A 189 10.75 -9.82 -4.78
N LEU A 190 9.60 -9.49 -5.39
CA LEU A 190 8.32 -9.37 -4.67
C LEU A 190 7.86 -10.68 -4.01
N LEU A 191 8.19 -11.83 -4.61
CA LEU A 191 7.92 -13.14 -4.02
C LEU A 191 9.01 -13.56 -3.03
N ALA A 192 10.28 -13.31 -3.35
CA ALA A 192 11.39 -13.64 -2.47
C ALA A 192 11.33 -12.85 -1.16
N TYR A 193 10.85 -11.61 -1.17
CA TYR A 193 10.85 -10.78 0.02
C TYR A 193 10.06 -11.41 1.19
N PRO A 194 8.74 -11.64 1.09
CA PRO A 194 7.94 -12.16 2.19
C PRO A 194 8.16 -13.67 2.47
N PHE A 195 8.55 -14.46 1.46
CA PHE A 195 8.64 -15.92 1.61
C PHE A 195 10.07 -16.44 1.84
N LEU A 196 11.08 -15.67 1.41
CA LEU A 196 12.49 -16.07 1.51
C LEU A 196 13.32 -15.18 2.42
N ILE A 197 13.26 -13.86 2.21
CA ILE A 197 14.14 -12.86 2.83
C ILE A 197 13.66 -12.52 4.24
N GLU A 198 12.43 -12.03 4.36
CA GLU A 198 11.85 -11.54 5.62
C GLU A 198 11.80 -12.61 6.73
N PRO A 199 11.42 -13.87 6.48
CA PRO A 199 11.37 -14.88 7.54
C PRO A 199 12.74 -15.41 7.99
N ARG A 200 13.83 -15.10 7.26
CA ARG A 200 15.16 -15.71 7.48
C ARG A 200 16.24 -14.70 7.83
N LEU A 201 16.09 -13.44 7.42
CA LEU A 201 17.12 -12.41 7.54
C LEU A 201 16.57 -11.22 8.32
N GLY A 202 17.27 -10.80 9.36
CA GLY A 202 17.04 -9.52 10.02
C GLY A 202 17.42 -8.33 9.12
N LEU A 203 16.89 -7.15 9.40
CA LEU A 203 17.02 -5.94 8.59
C LEU A 203 18.47 -5.53 8.36
N SER A 204 19.36 -5.73 9.34
CA SER A 204 20.80 -5.49 9.24
C SER A 204 21.46 -6.42 8.22
N ALA A 205 21.12 -7.72 8.26
CA ALA A 205 21.59 -8.68 7.28
C ALA A 205 21.02 -8.39 5.88
N GLN A 206 19.75 -8.00 5.78
CA GLN A 206 19.13 -7.58 4.52
C GLN A 206 19.86 -6.38 3.90
N ARG A 207 20.17 -5.34 4.69
CA ARG A 207 20.98 -4.18 4.24
C ARG A 207 22.34 -4.63 3.71
N GLY A 208 23.04 -5.50 4.43
CA GLY A 208 24.35 -6.01 4.04
C GLY A 208 24.32 -6.82 2.74
N VAL A 209 23.39 -7.78 2.64
CA VAL A 209 23.21 -8.60 1.42
C VAL A 209 22.83 -7.72 0.23
N TRP A 210 21.95 -6.74 0.43
CA TRP A 210 21.56 -5.81 -0.62
C TRP A 210 22.73 -4.93 -1.07
N ALA A 211 23.55 -4.42 -0.14
CA ALA A 211 24.74 -3.64 -0.46
C ALA A 211 25.76 -4.44 -1.26
N VAL A 212 26.01 -5.71 -0.90
CA VAL A 212 26.84 -6.63 -1.72
C VAL A 212 26.22 -6.80 -3.10
N GLY A 213 24.91 -6.97 -3.18
CA GLY A 213 24.19 -7.06 -4.45
C GLY A 213 24.35 -5.81 -5.31
N PHE A 214 24.34 -4.62 -4.71
CA PHE A 214 24.60 -3.35 -5.39
C PHE A 214 26.03 -3.26 -5.93
N VAL A 215 27.03 -3.74 -5.18
CA VAL A 215 28.42 -3.83 -5.67
C VAL A 215 28.52 -4.77 -6.88
N VAL A 216 27.86 -5.93 -6.84
CA VAL A 216 27.79 -6.86 -7.98
C VAL A 216 27.13 -6.19 -9.20
N PHE A 217 26.04 -5.44 -8.98
CA PHE A 217 25.41 -4.63 -10.02
C PHE A 217 26.38 -3.61 -10.62
N ALA A 218 27.11 -2.86 -9.77
CA ALA A 218 28.05 -1.83 -10.20
C ALA A 218 29.17 -2.40 -11.09
N LEU A 219 29.70 -3.57 -10.73
CA LEU A 219 30.71 -4.26 -11.54
C LEU A 219 30.13 -4.76 -12.88
N ALA A 220 28.93 -5.34 -12.85
CA ALA A 220 28.30 -5.90 -14.04
C ALA A 220 27.88 -4.81 -15.05
N ILE A 221 27.36 -3.66 -14.56
CA ILE A 221 27.00 -2.53 -15.42
C ILE A 221 28.24 -1.82 -16.00
N ALA A 222 29.33 -1.74 -15.24
CA ALA A 222 30.63 -1.26 -15.75
C ALA A 222 31.16 -2.17 -16.88
N GLY A 223 31.01 -3.50 -16.74
CA GLY A 223 31.33 -4.46 -17.80
C GLY A 223 30.50 -4.23 -19.07
N CYS A 224 29.18 -4.03 -18.93
CA CYS A 224 28.30 -3.73 -20.07
C CYS A 224 28.65 -2.38 -20.73
N ALA A 225 28.95 -1.36 -19.93
CA ALA A 225 29.36 -0.04 -20.40
C ALA A 225 30.68 -0.10 -21.19
N ALA A 226 31.67 -0.84 -20.70
CA ALA A 226 32.94 -1.06 -21.38
C ALA A 226 32.75 -1.82 -22.70
N TRP A 227 31.92 -2.87 -22.69
CA TRP A 227 31.57 -3.63 -23.89
C TRP A 227 30.96 -2.73 -24.96
N ALA A 228 29.89 -2.01 -24.61
CA ALA A 228 29.18 -1.13 -25.53
C ALA A 228 30.09 -0.03 -26.10
N SER A 229 30.91 0.59 -25.24
CA SER A 229 31.85 1.66 -25.63
C SER A 229 32.97 1.16 -26.55
N GLY A 230 33.44 -0.07 -26.36
CA GLY A 230 34.47 -0.71 -27.18
C GLY A 230 33.98 -1.11 -28.58
N ARG A 231 32.67 -1.38 -28.74
CA ARG A 231 32.07 -1.70 -30.05
C ARG A 231 31.51 -0.49 -30.80
N ALA A 232 31.06 0.54 -30.08
CA ALA A 232 30.60 1.79 -30.68
C ALA A 232 31.67 2.53 -31.50
N GLY A 233 32.96 2.19 -31.33
CA GLY A 233 34.07 2.71 -32.14
C GLY A 233 34.43 1.88 -33.38
N ARG A 234 33.81 0.72 -33.61
CA ARG A 234 34.14 -0.21 -34.70
C ARG A 234 33.11 -0.20 -35.84
N THR A 235 32.00 0.49 -35.65
CA THR A 235 31.05 0.84 -36.72
C THR A 235 31.53 2.13 -37.39
N SER A 236 32.04 2.04 -38.62
CA SER A 236 32.28 3.21 -39.49
C SER A 236 31.00 4.05 -39.63
N PRO A 237 31.11 5.38 -39.86
CA PRO A 237 29.99 6.22 -40.21
C PRO A 237 29.56 5.89 -41.65
N ALA A 238 28.73 4.88 -41.82
CA ALA A 238 28.06 4.56 -43.08
C ALA A 238 26.55 4.63 -42.86
N ALA A 239 26.06 5.86 -42.69
CA ALA A 239 24.74 6.33 -43.05
C ALA A 239 24.83 7.86 -42.95
N GLY A 240 24.92 8.53 -44.10
CA GLY A 240 24.79 9.98 -44.16
C GLY A 240 23.37 10.42 -43.75
N PRO A 241 23.15 11.71 -43.48
CA PRO A 241 21.83 12.24 -43.14
C PRO A 241 20.73 11.92 -44.17
N ASP A 242 21.10 11.63 -45.43
CA ASP A 242 20.18 11.45 -46.55
C ASP A 242 19.50 10.07 -46.67
N GLU A 243 19.98 9.02 -45.99
CA GLU A 243 19.32 7.69 -46.06
C GLU A 243 18.27 7.46 -44.96
N LEU A 244 18.16 8.35 -43.98
CA LEU A 244 17.08 8.36 -42.99
C LEU A 244 15.83 9.14 -43.47
N GLU A 245 15.90 9.83 -44.60
CA GLU A 245 14.75 10.55 -45.18
C GLU A 245 13.77 9.65 -45.95
N THR A 246 14.09 8.37 -46.19
CA THR A 246 13.21 7.44 -46.93
C THR A 246 12.40 6.45 -46.09
N THR A 247 12.59 6.43 -44.76
CA THR A 247 11.59 5.88 -43.83
C THR A 247 10.74 7.01 -43.30
N GLY A 248 9.54 7.17 -43.90
CA GLY A 248 8.67 8.34 -43.74
C GLY A 248 8.62 8.92 -42.33
N ALA A 249 8.75 10.25 -42.26
CA ALA A 249 8.62 11.03 -41.03
C ALA A 249 7.41 10.53 -40.21
N SER A 250 7.69 9.89 -39.08
CA SER A 250 6.65 9.35 -38.20
C SER A 250 5.79 10.51 -37.71
N GLU A 251 4.48 10.44 -37.94
CA GLU A 251 3.56 11.53 -37.60
C GLU A 251 3.62 11.86 -36.10
N PRO A 252 3.61 13.15 -35.71
CA PRO A 252 3.65 13.54 -34.31
C PRO A 252 2.43 13.00 -33.57
N ILE A 253 2.65 12.43 -32.39
CA ILE A 253 1.56 11.88 -31.56
C ILE A 253 0.61 13.01 -31.13
N ALA A 254 -0.67 12.87 -31.48
CA ALA A 254 -1.71 13.81 -31.09
C ALA A 254 -1.84 13.92 -29.56
N GLY A 255 -2.03 15.14 -29.04
CA GLY A 255 -2.18 15.40 -27.60
C GLY A 255 -3.30 14.60 -26.92
N ARG A 256 -4.39 14.32 -27.64
CA ARG A 256 -5.49 13.47 -27.16
C ARG A 256 -5.05 12.02 -26.91
N ARG A 257 -4.15 11.48 -27.74
CA ARG A 257 -3.61 10.13 -27.57
C ARG A 257 -2.71 10.08 -26.33
N ARG A 258 -1.86 11.10 -26.14
CA ARG A 258 -1.06 11.26 -24.91
C ARG A 258 -1.91 11.34 -23.65
N ALA A 259 -2.97 12.16 -23.65
CA ALA A 259 -3.90 12.26 -22.52
C ALA A 259 -4.61 10.93 -22.23
N THR A 260 -4.90 10.15 -23.27
CA THR A 260 -5.49 8.82 -23.13
C THR A 260 -4.50 7.85 -22.47
N TRP A 261 -3.23 7.85 -22.91
CA TRP A 261 -2.20 7.03 -22.29
C TRP A 261 -1.96 7.41 -20.84
N LEU A 262 -1.89 8.71 -20.56
CA LEU A 262 -1.75 9.24 -19.22
C LEU A 262 -2.87 8.71 -18.32
N LEU A 263 -4.13 8.82 -18.76
CA LEU A 263 -5.28 8.35 -17.98
C LEU A 263 -5.26 6.83 -17.74
N LEU A 264 -4.98 6.05 -18.79
CA LEU A 264 -4.92 4.58 -18.70
C LEU A 264 -3.75 4.08 -17.85
N ALA A 265 -2.67 4.86 -17.69
CA ALA A 265 -1.56 4.55 -16.81
C ALA A 265 -1.79 5.04 -15.37
N ALA A 266 -2.39 6.23 -15.23
CA ALA A 266 -2.67 6.86 -13.94
C ALA A 266 -3.68 6.05 -13.12
N VAL A 267 -4.81 5.65 -13.71
CA VAL A 267 -5.89 5.02 -12.93
C VAL A 267 -5.45 3.71 -12.27
N PRO A 268 -4.82 2.73 -12.96
CA PRO A 268 -4.35 1.51 -12.32
C PRO A 268 -3.27 1.76 -11.26
N SER A 269 -2.39 2.74 -11.46
CA SER A 269 -1.35 3.11 -10.47
C SER A 269 -1.95 3.76 -9.23
N GLY A 270 -2.93 4.65 -9.41
CA GLY A 270 -3.68 5.25 -8.31
C GLY A 270 -4.48 4.19 -7.56
N LEU A 271 -5.16 3.28 -8.26
CA LEU A 271 -5.90 2.19 -7.64
C LEU A 271 -4.99 1.23 -6.87
N LEU A 272 -3.79 0.95 -7.37
CA LEU A 272 -2.77 0.21 -6.62
C LEU A 272 -2.52 0.91 -5.27
N SER A 273 -2.21 2.20 -5.27
CA SER A 273 -1.93 2.94 -4.04
C SER A 273 -3.16 3.02 -3.12
N ALA A 274 -4.34 3.31 -3.67
CA ALA A 274 -5.56 3.51 -2.91
C ALA A 274 -6.12 2.21 -2.30
N VAL A 275 -6.05 1.09 -3.03
CA VAL A 275 -6.41 -0.25 -2.51
C VAL A 275 -5.46 -0.65 -1.39
N THR A 276 -4.15 -0.39 -1.57
CA THR A 276 -3.17 -0.63 -0.51
C THR A 276 -3.49 0.20 0.74
N THR A 277 -3.78 1.50 0.59
CA THR A 277 -4.16 2.37 1.71
C THR A 277 -5.42 1.87 2.41
N PHE A 278 -6.47 1.54 1.66
CA PHE A 278 -7.73 1.03 2.19
C PHE A 278 -7.53 -0.24 3.03
N ILE A 279 -6.80 -1.22 2.49
CA ILE A 279 -6.53 -2.48 3.19
C ILE A 279 -5.61 -2.26 4.40
N ALA A 280 -4.58 -1.42 4.27
CA ALA A 280 -3.64 -1.16 5.36
C ALA A 280 -4.28 -0.36 6.52
N THR A 281 -5.35 0.39 6.27
CA THR A 281 -6.07 1.16 7.30
C THR A 281 -6.91 0.24 8.20
N ASP A 282 -7.57 -0.76 7.62
CA ASP A 282 -8.57 -1.58 8.32
C ASP A 282 -8.04 -2.92 8.83
N LEU A 283 -6.97 -3.45 8.24
CA LEU A 283 -6.42 -4.76 8.60
C LEU A 283 -5.20 -4.63 9.49
N VAL A 284 -4.03 -4.47 8.89
CA VAL A 284 -2.74 -4.22 9.54
C VAL A 284 -1.80 -3.63 8.49
N SER A 285 -0.91 -2.77 8.93
CA SER A 285 0.18 -2.23 8.14
C SER A 285 1.36 -3.21 8.11
N ALA A 286 1.27 -4.24 7.26
CA ALA A 286 2.29 -5.29 7.12
C ALA A 286 2.92 -5.32 5.71
N PRO A 287 4.22 -5.66 5.57
CA PRO A 287 4.89 -5.75 4.27
C PRO A 287 4.19 -6.65 3.24
N LEU A 288 3.61 -7.77 3.68
CA LEU A 288 2.92 -8.67 2.76
C LEU A 288 1.68 -8.03 2.09
N LEU A 289 0.93 -7.22 2.84
CA LEU A 289 -0.36 -6.68 2.38
C LEU A 289 -0.21 -5.64 1.27
N TRP A 290 0.94 -4.97 1.17
CA TRP A 290 1.19 -4.02 0.08
C TRP A 290 2.03 -4.60 -1.08
N LEU A 291 2.83 -5.65 -0.84
CA LEU A 291 3.57 -6.34 -1.90
C LEU A 291 2.65 -7.09 -2.88
N VAL A 292 1.54 -7.65 -2.37
CA VAL A 292 0.55 -8.37 -3.20
C VAL A 292 -0.09 -7.48 -4.27
N PRO A 293 -0.68 -6.30 -3.96
CA PRO A 293 -1.27 -5.45 -4.98
C PRO A 293 -0.22 -4.94 -5.98
N LEU A 294 1.02 -4.67 -5.54
CA LEU A 294 2.13 -4.32 -6.45
C LEU A 294 2.49 -5.47 -7.40
N ALA A 295 2.55 -6.70 -6.90
CA ALA A 295 2.77 -7.89 -7.72
C ALA A 295 1.64 -8.10 -8.74
N ILE A 296 0.39 -7.92 -8.32
CA ILE A 296 -0.79 -7.95 -9.22
C ILE A 296 -0.65 -6.89 -10.29
N TYR A 297 -0.31 -5.65 -9.92
CA TYR A 297 -0.11 -4.55 -10.85
C TYR A 297 0.95 -4.89 -11.92
N LEU A 298 2.12 -5.40 -11.52
CA LEU A 298 3.15 -5.83 -12.48
C LEU A 298 2.71 -7.01 -13.35
N LEU A 299 2.04 -8.01 -12.77
CA LEU A 299 1.49 -9.14 -13.53
C LEU A 299 0.53 -8.67 -14.62
N THR A 300 -0.25 -7.62 -14.36
CA THR A 300 -1.16 -7.09 -15.38
C THR A 300 -0.42 -6.48 -16.58
N PHE A 301 0.75 -5.85 -16.38
CA PHE A 301 1.62 -5.42 -17.48
C PHE A 301 2.16 -6.60 -18.27
N ILE A 302 2.68 -7.63 -17.58
CA ILE A 302 3.19 -8.84 -18.24
C ILE A 302 2.10 -9.50 -19.08
N VAL A 303 0.89 -9.66 -18.51
CA VAL A 303 -0.25 -10.24 -19.22
C VAL A 303 -0.63 -9.36 -20.41
N ALA A 304 -0.81 -8.05 -20.21
CA ALA A 304 -1.25 -7.11 -21.24
C ALA A 304 -0.36 -7.11 -22.48
N PHE A 305 0.96 -7.19 -22.29
CA PHE A 305 1.93 -7.17 -23.38
C PHE A 305 2.37 -8.57 -23.85
N SER A 306 1.74 -9.64 -23.35
CA SER A 306 2.00 -11.02 -23.80
C SER A 306 1.05 -11.48 -24.91
N ASP A 307 1.42 -12.55 -25.62
CA ASP A 307 0.54 -13.22 -26.57
C ASP A 307 -0.78 -13.71 -25.94
N ARG A 308 -0.72 -14.13 -24.67
CA ARG A 308 -1.88 -14.57 -23.89
C ARG A 308 -2.81 -13.39 -23.54
N GLY A 309 -2.25 -12.18 -23.46
CA GLY A 309 -2.97 -10.92 -23.30
C GLY A 309 -4.05 -10.70 -24.34
N ARG A 310 -3.85 -11.16 -25.59
CA ARG A 310 -4.85 -11.07 -26.67
C ARG A 310 -6.19 -11.73 -26.33
N ARG A 311 -6.20 -12.74 -25.46
CA ARG A 311 -7.43 -13.42 -24.98
C ARG A 311 -7.94 -12.84 -23.66
N MET A 312 -7.03 -12.47 -22.75
CA MET A 312 -7.38 -12.03 -21.41
C MET A 312 -7.88 -10.58 -21.37
N VAL A 313 -7.32 -9.68 -22.17
CA VAL A 313 -7.66 -8.25 -22.17
C VAL A 313 -9.13 -8.00 -22.55
N PRO A 314 -9.71 -8.63 -23.60
CA PRO A 314 -11.12 -8.46 -23.89
C PRO A 314 -12.04 -8.96 -22.77
N ALA A 315 -11.69 -10.08 -22.13
CA ALA A 315 -12.45 -10.63 -21.00
C ALA A 315 -12.37 -9.72 -19.77
N ALA A 316 -11.17 -9.22 -19.45
CA ALA A 316 -10.97 -8.25 -18.37
C ALA A 316 -11.76 -6.96 -18.63
N ALA A 317 -11.71 -6.43 -19.85
CA ALA A 317 -12.48 -5.24 -20.24
C ALA A 317 -13.99 -5.45 -20.14
N LEU A 318 -14.49 -6.67 -20.37
CA LEU A 318 -15.90 -7.02 -20.24
C LEU A 318 -16.38 -7.00 -18.78
N VAL A 319 -15.54 -7.50 -17.86
CA VAL A 319 -15.86 -7.65 -16.44
C VAL A 319 -15.47 -6.42 -15.61
N ALA A 320 -14.54 -5.58 -16.09
CA ALA A 320 -14.05 -4.41 -15.37
C ALA A 320 -15.15 -3.47 -14.83
N PRO A 321 -16.24 -3.16 -15.57
CA PRO A 321 -17.36 -2.40 -15.00
C PRO A 321 -17.97 -3.04 -13.74
N ALA A 322 -18.16 -4.36 -13.75
CA ALA A 322 -18.69 -5.09 -12.61
C ALA A 322 -17.69 -5.11 -11.44
N ALA A 323 -16.40 -5.29 -11.73
CA ALA A 323 -15.35 -5.23 -10.73
C ALA A 323 -15.30 -3.87 -10.04
N VAL A 324 -15.30 -2.77 -10.80
CA VAL A 324 -15.35 -1.40 -10.25
C VAL A 324 -16.58 -1.21 -9.37
N THR A 325 -17.75 -1.69 -9.82
CA THR A 325 -18.98 -1.57 -9.04
C THR A 325 -18.92 -2.34 -7.72
N LEU A 326 -18.33 -3.54 -7.71
CA LEU A 326 -18.19 -4.32 -6.48
C LEU A 326 -17.17 -3.69 -5.52
N MET A 327 -16.10 -3.08 -6.03
CA MET A 327 -15.04 -2.48 -5.21
C MET A 327 -15.53 -1.33 -4.33
N TRP A 328 -16.65 -0.67 -4.65
CA TRP A 328 -17.17 0.39 -3.79
C TRP A 328 -18.25 -0.07 -2.80
N VAL A 329 -18.75 -1.31 -2.88
CA VAL A 329 -19.77 -1.84 -1.96
C VAL A 329 -19.40 -1.66 -0.47
N PRO A 330 -18.14 -1.84 -0.04
CA PRO A 330 -17.76 -1.68 1.36
C PRO A 330 -17.95 -0.27 1.93
N PHE A 331 -17.89 0.77 1.09
CA PHE A 331 -18.10 2.16 1.51
C PHE A 331 -19.52 2.45 1.97
N GLY A 332 -20.43 1.54 1.65
CA GLY A 332 -21.81 1.64 2.04
C GLY A 332 -22.11 1.42 3.52
N SER A 333 -21.15 0.88 4.29
CA SER A 333 -21.29 0.68 5.74
C SER A 333 -19.94 0.64 6.45
N ALA A 334 -19.83 1.36 7.57
CA ALA A 334 -18.59 1.61 8.30
C ALA A 334 -18.07 0.43 9.16
N GLY A 335 -18.56 -0.81 9.02
CA GLY A 335 -18.00 -1.91 9.82
C GLY A 335 -18.58 -3.29 9.58
N GLY A 336 -17.78 -4.31 9.92
CA GLY A 336 -18.20 -5.71 10.01
C GLY A 336 -17.92 -6.59 8.78
N TRP A 337 -17.24 -6.09 7.74
CA TRP A 337 -16.99 -6.87 6.52
C TRP A 337 -16.14 -8.13 6.77
N PRO A 338 -16.53 -9.28 6.19
CA PRO A 338 -15.66 -10.45 6.10
C PRO A 338 -14.38 -10.10 5.34
N ILE A 339 -13.24 -10.31 5.98
CA ILE A 339 -11.94 -9.81 5.52
C ILE A 339 -11.47 -10.51 4.26
N LEU A 340 -11.51 -11.84 4.26
CA LEU A 340 -10.99 -12.60 3.14
C LEU A 340 -11.76 -12.25 1.84
N PRO A 341 -13.11 -12.23 1.83
CA PRO A 341 -13.84 -11.75 0.67
C PRO A 341 -13.54 -10.29 0.30
N LEU A 342 -13.35 -9.40 1.28
CA LEU A 342 -13.00 -8.00 1.05
C LEU A 342 -11.64 -7.87 0.34
N VAL A 343 -10.60 -8.53 0.87
CA VAL A 343 -9.24 -8.51 0.32
C VAL A 343 -9.22 -9.14 -1.07
N VAL A 344 -9.85 -10.30 -1.26
CA VAL A 344 -9.97 -10.96 -2.57
C VAL A 344 -10.70 -10.07 -3.57
N LEU A 345 -11.76 -9.39 -3.14
CA LEU A 345 -12.51 -8.47 -3.97
C LEU A 345 -11.66 -7.26 -4.41
N MET A 346 -10.93 -6.64 -3.48
CA MET A 346 -10.10 -5.48 -3.78
C MET A 346 -8.92 -5.82 -4.68
N TYR A 347 -8.19 -6.89 -4.38
CA TYR A 347 -7.04 -7.35 -5.18
C TYR A 347 -7.47 -7.89 -6.54
N GLY A 348 -8.53 -8.72 -6.58
CA GLY A 348 -9.10 -9.22 -7.81
C GLY A 348 -9.65 -8.10 -8.69
N GLY A 349 -10.33 -7.14 -8.09
CA GLY A 349 -10.85 -5.95 -8.75
C GLY A 349 -9.74 -5.10 -9.37
N LEU A 350 -8.68 -4.80 -8.59
CA LEU A 350 -7.47 -4.14 -9.09
C LEU A 350 -6.90 -4.88 -10.30
N GLY A 351 -6.72 -6.20 -10.20
CA GLY A 351 -6.19 -7.03 -11.28
C GLY A 351 -7.03 -6.98 -12.56
N VAL A 352 -8.36 -7.06 -12.46
CA VAL A 352 -9.27 -6.98 -13.61
C VAL A 352 -9.20 -5.60 -14.27
N VAL A 353 -9.31 -4.53 -13.48
CA VAL A 353 -9.32 -3.15 -13.98
C VAL A 353 -7.97 -2.78 -14.60
N ALA A 354 -6.86 -3.10 -13.92
CA ALA A 354 -5.51 -2.87 -14.42
C ALA A 354 -5.24 -3.66 -15.70
N THR A 355 -5.62 -4.95 -15.79
CA THR A 355 -5.46 -5.76 -17.00
C THR A 355 -6.24 -5.16 -18.18
N ALA A 356 -7.46 -4.67 -17.95
CA ALA A 356 -8.26 -4.03 -18.98
C ALA A 356 -7.58 -2.76 -19.52
N MET A 357 -7.03 -1.91 -18.65
CA MET A 357 -6.42 -0.63 -19.04
C MET A 357 -5.02 -0.79 -19.61
N HIS A 358 -4.15 -1.57 -18.97
CA HIS A 358 -2.83 -1.90 -19.50
C HIS A 358 -2.93 -2.63 -20.84
N GLY A 359 -3.94 -3.49 -21.01
CA GLY A 359 -4.24 -4.11 -22.29
C GLY A 359 -4.57 -3.10 -23.39
N ARG A 360 -5.34 -2.05 -23.08
CA ARG A 360 -5.63 -0.95 -24.02
C ARG A 360 -4.38 -0.12 -24.36
N LEU A 361 -3.52 0.14 -23.38
CA LEU A 361 -2.20 0.75 -23.61
C LEU A 361 -1.34 -0.11 -24.54
N ALA A 362 -1.27 -1.42 -24.29
CA ALA A 362 -0.48 -2.35 -25.09
C ALA A 362 -0.98 -2.43 -26.54
N MET A 363 -2.30 -2.38 -26.76
CA MET A 363 -2.90 -2.36 -28.11
C MET A 363 -2.69 -1.03 -28.83
N ASP A 364 -2.62 0.09 -28.11
CA ASP A 364 -2.42 1.43 -28.69
C ASP A 364 -0.95 1.88 -28.70
N ARG A 365 0.00 0.94 -28.54
CA ARG A 365 1.44 1.22 -28.59
C ARG A 365 1.82 1.89 -29.93
N PRO A 366 2.65 2.94 -29.94
CA PRO A 366 3.09 3.59 -31.17
C PRO A 366 4.25 2.83 -31.83
N ASP A 367 4.66 3.30 -33.01
CA ASP A 367 5.86 2.82 -33.70
C ASP A 367 7.14 2.97 -32.86
N PRO A 368 8.19 2.14 -33.11
CA PRO A 368 9.43 2.15 -32.34
C PRO A 368 10.08 3.54 -32.17
N ALA A 369 9.88 4.45 -33.13
CA ALA A 369 10.37 5.83 -33.08
C ALA A 369 9.84 6.63 -31.87
N HIS A 370 8.61 6.33 -31.42
CA HIS A 370 7.96 7.02 -30.30
C HIS A 370 7.86 6.17 -29.02
N LEU A 371 8.51 5.01 -28.99
CA LEU A 371 8.41 4.07 -27.87
C LEU A 371 8.92 4.68 -26.55
N THR A 372 9.96 5.50 -26.62
CA THR A 372 10.51 6.19 -25.43
C THR A 372 9.53 7.23 -24.88
N GLU A 373 8.88 8.00 -25.75
CA GLU A 373 7.84 8.96 -25.38
C GLU A 373 6.63 8.26 -24.75
N PHE A 374 6.22 7.12 -25.32
CA PHE A 374 5.12 6.30 -24.79
C PHE A 374 5.38 5.85 -23.34
N TYR A 375 6.55 5.27 -23.07
CA TYR A 375 6.92 4.86 -21.71
C TYR A 375 7.08 6.04 -20.75
N LEU A 376 7.57 7.19 -21.24
CA LEU A 376 7.65 8.41 -20.43
C LEU A 376 6.24 8.87 -19.99
N VAL A 377 5.27 8.90 -20.91
CA VAL A 377 3.87 9.27 -20.58
C VAL A 377 3.24 8.28 -19.58
N ILE A 378 3.53 6.99 -19.72
CA ILE A 378 3.09 5.97 -18.74
C ILE A 378 3.68 6.25 -17.37
N SER A 379 4.99 6.51 -17.27
CA SER A 379 5.65 6.82 -15.99
C SER A 379 5.14 8.11 -15.36
N ILE A 380 4.83 9.14 -16.17
CA ILE A 380 4.19 10.38 -15.70
C ILE A 380 2.81 10.06 -15.11
N GLY A 381 1.99 9.27 -15.81
CA GLY A 381 0.67 8.86 -15.32
C GLY A 381 0.77 8.12 -13.98
N GLY A 382 1.71 7.17 -13.87
CA GLY A 382 1.98 6.44 -12.64
C GLY A 382 2.30 7.36 -11.47
N ALA A 383 3.34 8.19 -11.63
CA ALA A 383 3.81 9.12 -10.59
C ALA A 383 2.74 10.14 -10.17
N LEU A 384 1.98 10.72 -11.12
CA LEU A 384 0.91 11.66 -10.81
C LEU A 384 -0.21 11.02 -9.97
N ALA A 385 -0.60 9.79 -10.30
CA ALA A 385 -1.66 9.11 -9.57
C ALA A 385 -1.24 8.71 -8.16
N SER A 386 0.00 8.25 -7.97
CA SER A 386 0.51 7.98 -6.63
C SER A 386 0.76 9.25 -5.83
N ALA A 387 1.20 10.35 -6.47
CA ALA A 387 1.27 11.67 -5.84
C ALA A 387 -0.11 12.16 -5.38
N PHE A 388 -1.15 11.90 -6.18
CA PHE A 388 -2.53 12.20 -5.78
C PHE A 388 -2.93 11.46 -4.50
N VAL A 389 -2.65 10.16 -4.41
CA VAL A 389 -2.99 9.37 -3.22
C VAL A 389 -2.13 9.75 -2.00
N ALA A 390 -0.82 9.91 -2.19
CA ALA A 390 0.13 10.10 -1.09
C ALA A 390 0.24 11.55 -0.58
N LEU A 391 0.12 12.53 -1.47
CA LEU A 391 0.40 13.93 -1.15
C LEU A 391 -0.86 14.79 -1.19
N PHE A 392 -1.61 14.73 -2.29
CA PHE A 392 -2.69 15.70 -2.52
C PHE A 392 -3.98 15.31 -1.80
N ALA A 393 -4.39 14.03 -1.84
CA ALA A 393 -5.65 13.60 -1.25
C ALA A 393 -5.74 13.83 0.28
N PRO A 394 -4.68 13.58 1.09
CA PRO A 394 -4.72 13.89 2.51
C PRO A 394 -4.87 15.38 2.83
N ILE A 395 -4.38 16.27 1.96
CA ILE A 395 -4.46 17.73 2.14
C ILE A 395 -5.80 18.28 1.65
N LEU A 396 -6.32 17.71 0.55
CA LEU A 396 -7.51 18.23 -0.12
C LEU A 396 -8.81 17.72 0.52
N PHE A 397 -8.77 16.59 1.22
CA PHE A 397 -9.97 15.94 1.71
C PHE A 397 -9.86 15.51 3.17
N PRO A 398 -10.89 15.78 4.00
CA PRO A 398 -10.93 15.36 5.41
C PRO A 398 -11.19 13.86 5.58
N GLY A 399 -11.21 13.08 4.49
CA GLY A 399 -11.47 11.64 4.49
C GLY A 399 -10.78 10.94 3.31
N VAL A 400 -10.99 9.63 3.18
CA VAL A 400 -10.35 8.81 2.12
C VAL A 400 -11.15 8.88 0.82
N TRP A 401 -10.98 9.96 0.05
CA TRP A 401 -11.71 10.24 -1.20
C TRP A 401 -11.01 9.74 -2.46
N GLU A 402 -9.70 9.49 -2.38
CA GLU A 402 -8.89 9.05 -3.50
C GLU A 402 -9.43 7.77 -4.14
N PHE A 403 -9.90 6.81 -3.33
CA PHE A 403 -10.36 5.52 -3.82
C PHE A 403 -11.68 5.65 -4.60
N PRO A 404 -12.76 6.27 -4.07
CA PRO A 404 -13.96 6.57 -4.86
C PRO A 404 -13.70 7.36 -6.15
N ILE A 405 -12.84 8.37 -6.10
CA ILE A 405 -12.48 9.19 -7.28
C ILE A 405 -11.84 8.30 -8.36
N LEU A 406 -10.90 7.44 -7.98
CA LEU A 406 -10.21 6.54 -8.91
C LEU A 406 -11.13 5.46 -9.50
N LEU A 407 -12.13 4.99 -8.75
CA LEU A 407 -13.16 4.08 -9.27
C LEU A 407 -14.03 4.76 -10.34
N VAL A 408 -14.42 6.02 -10.13
CA VAL A 408 -15.15 6.80 -11.15
C VAL A 408 -14.26 7.05 -12.37
N LEU A 409 -13.00 7.45 -12.16
CA LEU A 409 -12.04 7.65 -13.25
C LEU A 409 -11.78 6.36 -14.03
N ALA A 410 -11.85 5.19 -13.39
CA ALA A 410 -11.76 3.91 -14.07
C ALA A 410 -12.88 3.70 -15.08
N LEU A 411 -14.12 4.00 -14.70
CA LEU A 411 -15.27 3.92 -15.61
C LEU A 411 -15.16 4.95 -16.74
N VAL A 412 -14.69 6.16 -16.44
CA VAL A 412 -14.44 7.21 -17.45
C VAL A 412 -13.36 6.78 -18.43
N ALA A 413 -12.25 6.21 -17.95
CA ALA A 413 -11.15 5.74 -18.80
C ALA A 413 -11.60 4.58 -19.70
N LEU A 414 -12.37 3.64 -19.14
CA LEU A 414 -12.96 2.54 -19.91
C LEU A 414 -13.99 3.05 -20.94
N ALA A 415 -14.75 4.09 -20.62
CA ALA A 415 -15.68 4.74 -21.54
C ALA A 415 -14.98 5.45 -22.69
N ALA A 416 -13.96 6.26 -22.38
CA ALA A 416 -13.27 7.12 -23.33
C ALA A 416 -12.49 6.32 -24.40
N THR A 417 -12.16 5.06 -24.09
CA THR A 417 -11.32 4.20 -24.93
C THR A 417 -12.08 3.01 -25.52
N GLU A 418 -13.42 2.99 -25.45
CA GLU A 418 -14.21 2.02 -26.19
C GLU A 418 -14.03 2.19 -27.71
N PRO A 419 -13.77 1.11 -28.47
CA PRO A 419 -13.71 1.16 -29.93
C PRO A 419 -15.03 1.69 -30.48
N ARG A 420 -14.99 2.88 -31.08
CA ARG A 420 -16.14 3.47 -31.77
C ARG A 420 -16.50 2.54 -32.94
N ARG A 421 -17.51 1.68 -32.78
CA ARG A 421 -18.06 0.93 -33.92
C ARG A 421 -18.55 1.96 -34.92
N ARG A 422 -17.88 2.06 -36.08
CA ARG A 422 -18.41 2.77 -37.25
C ARG A 422 -19.79 2.18 -37.51
N GLY A 423 -20.82 2.96 -37.24
CA GLY A 423 -22.19 2.53 -37.46
C GLY A 423 -22.37 2.21 -38.94
N SER A 424 -22.79 0.99 -39.25
CA SER A 424 -23.49 0.72 -40.49
C SER A 424 -24.66 1.70 -40.56
N GLY A 425 -24.76 2.43 -41.68
CA GLY A 425 -25.82 3.41 -41.90
C GLY A 425 -27.18 2.74 -41.78
N VAL A 426 -27.86 2.94 -40.66
CA VAL A 426 -29.27 2.57 -40.51
C VAL A 426 -30.08 3.85 -40.70
N ALA A 427 -30.88 3.83 -41.77
CA ALA A 427 -31.78 4.92 -42.16
C ALA A 427 -32.68 5.35 -40.99
N ARG A 428 -32.78 6.66 -40.79
CA ARG A 428 -33.75 7.28 -39.87
C ARG A 428 -35.16 7.01 -40.39
N THR A 429 -35.91 6.15 -39.71
CA THR A 429 -37.38 6.15 -39.78
C THR A 429 -37.96 6.74 -38.49
N ASN A 430 -39.04 7.50 -38.67
CA ASN A 430 -39.61 8.42 -37.70
C ASN A 430 -40.40 7.71 -36.58
N ARG A 431 -40.27 8.28 -35.37
CA ARG A 431 -40.89 7.99 -34.05
C ARG A 431 -40.29 6.80 -33.28
N PRO A 432 -39.55 7.04 -32.18
CA PRO A 432 -39.12 5.96 -31.31
C PRO A 432 -40.23 5.66 -30.28
N PRO A 433 -40.62 4.39 -30.07
CA PRO A 433 -40.99 3.98 -28.72
C PRO A 433 -39.77 4.21 -27.80
N ILE A 434 -39.96 4.30 -26.48
CA ILE A 434 -38.83 4.32 -25.53
C ILE A 434 -38.00 3.05 -25.78
N ASN A 435 -36.94 3.18 -26.57
CA ASN A 435 -36.11 2.05 -26.95
C ASN A 435 -35.08 1.87 -25.84
N LEU A 436 -35.37 0.94 -24.92
CA LEU A 436 -34.47 0.55 -23.84
C LEU A 436 -33.31 -0.34 -24.35
N ALA A 437 -33.33 -0.82 -25.61
CA ALA A 437 -32.28 -1.70 -26.14
C ALA A 437 -30.85 -1.11 -26.09
N PRO A 438 -30.61 0.20 -26.31
CA PRO A 438 -29.32 0.83 -26.08
C PRO A 438 -28.94 0.93 -24.59
N PHE A 439 -29.90 0.82 -23.67
CA PHE A 439 -29.75 0.87 -22.21
C PHE A 439 -29.53 -0.50 -21.57
N VAL A 440 -29.81 -1.60 -22.28
CA VAL A 440 -29.61 -2.99 -21.80
C VAL A 440 -28.53 -3.74 -22.62
N ARG A 441 -28.01 -3.15 -23.70
CA ARG A 441 -26.97 -3.76 -24.53
C ARG A 441 -25.70 -4.02 -23.72
N GLY A 442 -25.26 -5.27 -23.63
CA GLY A 442 -24.12 -5.66 -22.79
C GLY A 442 -24.40 -5.63 -21.28
N ALA A 443 -25.66 -5.44 -20.83
CA ALA A 443 -26.03 -5.59 -19.43
C ALA A 443 -25.80 -7.02 -18.96
N ARG A 444 -26.22 -8.03 -19.75
CA ARG A 444 -26.01 -9.45 -19.43
C ARG A 444 -24.55 -9.78 -19.14
N SER A 445 -23.61 -9.24 -19.91
CA SER A 445 -22.18 -9.52 -19.76
C SER A 445 -21.53 -8.82 -18.55
N ARG A 446 -22.16 -7.78 -17.99
CA ARG A 446 -21.68 -7.07 -16.80
C ARG A 446 -22.41 -7.52 -15.54
N VAL A 447 -23.72 -7.73 -15.63
CA VAL A 447 -24.58 -8.15 -14.51
C VAL A 447 -24.33 -9.60 -14.12
N LEU A 448 -24.08 -10.52 -15.07
CA LEU A 448 -23.84 -11.92 -14.73
C LEU A 448 -22.59 -12.15 -13.86
N PRO A 449 -21.39 -11.63 -14.20
CA PRO A 449 -20.23 -11.75 -13.31
C PRO A 449 -20.43 -11.03 -11.99
N TYR A 450 -21.14 -9.89 -12.00
CA TYR A 450 -21.52 -9.18 -10.79
C TYR A 450 -22.36 -10.05 -9.84
N LEU A 451 -23.45 -10.65 -10.34
CA LEU A 451 -24.34 -11.48 -9.56
C LEU A 451 -23.63 -12.73 -9.00
N ALA A 452 -22.70 -13.32 -9.75
CA ALA A 452 -21.92 -14.46 -9.28
C ALA A 452 -21.06 -14.09 -8.06
N VAL A 453 -20.32 -12.98 -8.12
CA VAL A 453 -19.50 -12.52 -6.99
C VAL A 453 -20.37 -12.01 -5.85
N ALA A 454 -21.45 -11.28 -6.14
CA ALA A 454 -22.40 -10.81 -5.15
C ALA A 454 -23.03 -11.97 -4.35
N ALA A 455 -23.40 -13.06 -5.01
CA ALA A 455 -23.95 -14.24 -4.33
C ALA A 455 -22.93 -14.86 -3.36
N ILE A 456 -21.66 -14.97 -3.76
CA ILE A 456 -20.58 -15.45 -2.89
C ILE A 456 -20.42 -14.50 -1.69
N LEU A 457 -20.36 -13.19 -1.92
CA LEU A 457 -20.24 -12.18 -0.85
C LEU A 457 -21.39 -12.27 0.16
N VAL A 458 -22.63 -12.45 -0.31
CA VAL A 458 -23.81 -12.63 0.56
C VAL A 458 -23.67 -13.87 1.43
N VAL A 459 -23.17 -14.99 0.90
CA VAL A 459 -22.93 -16.20 1.69
C VAL A 459 -21.97 -15.93 2.85
N PHE A 460 -20.86 -15.23 2.61
CA PHE A 460 -19.90 -14.87 3.66
C PHE A 460 -20.50 -13.88 4.67
N LEU A 461 -21.18 -12.84 4.20
CA LEU A 461 -21.82 -11.83 5.06
C LEU A 461 -22.83 -12.46 6.02
N VAL A 462 -23.64 -13.40 5.53
CA VAL A 462 -24.65 -14.11 6.32
C VAL A 462 -24.00 -15.13 7.26
N ARG A 463 -23.00 -15.89 6.78
CA ARG A 463 -22.30 -16.90 7.59
C ARG A 463 -21.58 -16.30 8.79
N ASP A 464 -20.94 -15.16 8.61
CA ASP A 464 -20.15 -14.49 9.66
C ASP A 464 -21.03 -13.65 10.60
N THR A 465 -22.37 -13.68 10.44
CA THR A 465 -23.32 -12.85 11.19
C THR A 465 -22.91 -11.37 11.20
N SER A 466 -22.38 -10.91 10.06
CA SER A 466 -21.80 -9.58 9.93
C SER A 466 -22.86 -8.50 10.19
N LEU A 467 -22.54 -7.53 11.05
CA LEU A 467 -23.34 -6.31 11.21
C LEU A 467 -23.50 -5.52 9.89
N GLY A 468 -22.61 -5.75 8.93
CA GLY A 468 -22.64 -5.17 7.59
C GLY A 468 -23.48 -5.96 6.57
N ALA A 469 -24.07 -7.12 6.92
CA ALA A 469 -24.79 -7.96 5.96
C ALA A 469 -25.98 -7.24 5.31
N GLU A 470 -26.80 -6.56 6.10
CA GLU A 470 -27.97 -5.85 5.58
C GLU A 470 -27.56 -4.68 4.67
N ALA A 471 -26.60 -3.86 5.11
CA ALA A 471 -26.09 -2.76 4.30
C ALA A 471 -25.42 -3.27 3.03
N GLY A 472 -24.57 -4.30 3.14
CA GLY A 472 -23.90 -4.92 2.02
C GLY A 472 -24.88 -5.44 0.96
N ILE A 473 -25.97 -6.10 1.37
CA ILE A 473 -27.03 -6.54 0.46
C ILE A 473 -27.68 -5.34 -0.25
N ARG A 474 -28.04 -4.28 0.48
CA ARG A 474 -28.64 -3.06 -0.13
C ARG A 474 -27.73 -2.44 -1.17
N TRP A 475 -26.44 -2.33 -0.87
CA TRP A 475 -25.45 -1.77 -1.79
C TRP A 475 -25.16 -2.68 -2.98
N LEU A 476 -25.22 -3.99 -2.80
CA LEU A 476 -25.17 -4.95 -3.90
C LEU A 476 -26.39 -4.79 -4.83
N LEU A 477 -27.58 -4.48 -4.31
CA LEU A 477 -28.76 -4.22 -5.14
C LEU A 477 -28.60 -2.90 -5.94
N VAL A 478 -28.11 -1.84 -5.29
CA VAL A 478 -27.83 -0.55 -5.95
C VAL A 478 -26.81 -0.72 -7.07
N GLY A 479 -25.69 -1.41 -6.82
CA GLY A 479 -24.68 -1.68 -7.84
C GLY A 479 -25.22 -2.52 -9.01
N GLY A 480 -26.07 -3.51 -8.73
CA GLY A 480 -26.75 -4.30 -9.74
C GLY A 480 -27.67 -3.46 -10.64
N LEU A 481 -28.43 -2.53 -10.04
CA LEU A 481 -29.30 -1.60 -10.77
C LEU A 481 -28.48 -0.65 -11.66
N ILE A 482 -27.37 -0.10 -11.14
CA ILE A 482 -26.45 0.74 -11.90
C ILE A 482 -25.92 -0.01 -13.12
N LEU A 483 -25.51 -1.27 -12.98
CA LEU A 483 -25.01 -2.09 -14.09
C LEU A 483 -26.10 -2.46 -15.10
N LEU A 484 -27.34 -2.66 -14.64
CA LEU A 484 -28.49 -3.00 -15.48
C LEU A 484 -28.90 -1.83 -16.38
N VAL A 485 -29.01 -0.62 -15.81
CA VAL A 485 -29.43 0.61 -16.51
C VAL A 485 -28.22 1.31 -17.20
N GLY A 486 -27.02 0.99 -16.73
CA GLY A 486 -25.71 1.51 -17.11
C GLY A 486 -25.20 1.23 -18.53
N ALA A 487 -26.00 0.92 -19.55
CA ALA A 487 -25.41 0.47 -20.83
C ALA A 487 -24.70 1.52 -21.67
N ARG A 488 -24.82 2.80 -21.34
CA ARG A 488 -23.89 3.81 -21.88
C ARG A 488 -22.76 4.01 -20.87
N PRO A 489 -21.48 3.92 -21.29
CA PRO A 489 -20.35 4.08 -20.38
C PRO A 489 -20.37 5.42 -19.61
N ALA A 490 -20.80 6.50 -20.27
CA ALA A 490 -20.98 7.80 -19.61
C ALA A 490 -22.05 7.75 -18.51
N PHE A 491 -23.20 7.12 -18.77
CA PHE A 491 -24.26 7.00 -17.77
C PHE A 491 -23.83 6.10 -16.60
N LEU A 492 -23.09 5.02 -16.89
CA LEU A 492 -22.52 4.16 -15.85
C LEU A 492 -21.57 4.94 -14.93
N ALA A 493 -20.65 5.72 -15.52
CA ALA A 493 -19.70 6.53 -14.76
C ALA A 493 -20.42 7.60 -13.93
N THR A 494 -21.39 8.33 -14.52
CA THR A 494 -22.13 9.38 -13.79
C THR A 494 -23.02 8.82 -12.69
N SER A 495 -23.70 7.69 -12.93
CA SER A 495 -24.55 7.06 -11.90
C SER A 495 -23.71 6.49 -10.77
N THR A 496 -22.55 5.89 -11.07
CA THR A 496 -21.61 5.44 -10.04
C THR A 496 -21.05 6.62 -9.25
N ALA A 497 -20.67 7.72 -9.93
CA ALA A 497 -20.18 8.93 -9.28
C ALA A 497 -21.22 9.54 -8.35
N LEU A 498 -22.48 9.65 -8.80
CA LEU A 498 -23.58 10.18 -7.99
C LEU A 498 -23.84 9.29 -6.77
N VAL A 499 -23.85 7.97 -6.95
CA VAL A 499 -24.09 7.03 -5.85
C VAL A 499 -22.94 7.03 -4.84
N LEU A 500 -21.69 7.05 -5.30
CA LEU A 500 -20.53 7.20 -4.43
C LEU A 500 -20.52 8.53 -3.69
N ALA A 501 -20.81 9.63 -4.39
CA ALA A 501 -20.93 10.95 -3.75
C ALA A 501 -22.04 10.95 -2.70
N LEU A 502 -23.20 10.35 -2.99
CA LEU A 502 -24.30 10.20 -2.02
C LEU A 502 -23.88 9.31 -0.83
N ALA A 503 -23.21 8.19 -1.10
CA ALA A 503 -22.73 7.28 -0.06
C ALA A 503 -21.76 7.98 0.90
N VAL A 504 -20.83 8.77 0.36
CA VAL A 504 -19.80 9.44 1.17
C VAL A 504 -20.32 10.73 1.82
N LEU A 505 -21.19 11.50 1.14
CA LEU A 505 -21.68 12.79 1.66
C LEU A 505 -22.92 12.67 2.54
N VAL A 506 -23.82 11.73 2.24
CA VAL A 506 -25.17 11.68 2.84
C VAL A 506 -25.32 10.49 3.80
N LEU A 507 -24.65 9.37 3.53
CA LEU A 507 -24.82 8.14 4.32
C LEU A 507 -23.73 7.92 5.37
N GLN A 508 -22.71 8.77 5.39
CA GLN A 508 -21.73 8.78 6.47
C GLN A 508 -22.40 9.33 7.76
N PRO A 509 -22.10 8.77 8.94
CA PRO A 509 -22.56 9.33 10.20
C PRO A 509 -22.23 10.82 10.26
N ALA A 510 -23.17 11.64 10.74
CA ALA A 510 -22.92 13.05 10.94
C ALA A 510 -21.84 13.21 12.02
N ALA A 511 -20.59 13.34 11.58
CA ALA A 511 -19.48 13.66 12.44
C ALA A 511 -19.56 15.14 12.80
N ILE A 512 -19.51 15.44 14.10
CA ILE A 512 -19.43 16.83 14.58
C ILE A 512 -18.05 17.44 14.27
N PHE A 513 -17.06 16.58 14.05
CA PHE A 513 -15.72 16.91 13.57
C PHE A 513 -15.18 15.78 12.70
N ARG A 514 -14.53 16.11 11.59
CA ARG A 514 -13.82 15.16 10.72
C ARG A 514 -12.66 15.90 10.07
N ASP A 515 -11.45 15.38 10.27
CA ASP A 515 -10.26 15.86 9.57
C ASP A 515 -9.25 14.71 9.37
N ARG A 516 -8.22 14.94 8.56
CA ARG A 516 -7.25 13.93 8.16
C ARG A 516 -5.82 14.42 8.33
N SER A 517 -5.03 13.65 9.08
CA SER A 517 -3.59 13.85 9.27
C SER A 517 -2.77 12.84 8.46
N PHE A 518 -1.44 12.88 8.61
CA PHE A 518 -0.55 11.83 8.09
C PHE A 518 -0.81 10.46 8.74
N PHE A 519 -1.38 10.44 9.95
CA PHE A 519 -1.57 9.23 10.75
C PHE A 519 -2.94 8.58 10.54
N GLY A 520 -3.94 9.32 10.06
CA GLY A 520 -5.25 8.75 9.75
C GLY A 520 -6.35 9.80 9.62
N VAL A 521 -7.58 9.31 9.46
CA VAL A 521 -8.80 10.14 9.55
C VAL A 521 -9.26 10.11 11.00
N THR A 522 -9.42 11.28 11.60
CA THR A 522 -9.94 11.45 12.96
C THR A 522 -11.36 12.00 12.88
N GLU A 523 -12.30 11.32 13.54
CA GLU A 523 -13.71 11.69 13.56
C GLU A 523 -14.24 11.75 14.98
N VAL A 524 -15.08 12.76 15.24
CA VAL A 524 -15.86 12.83 16.48
C VAL A 524 -17.32 12.64 16.12
N LEU A 525 -17.92 11.60 16.67
CA LEU A 525 -19.32 11.26 16.44
C LEU A 525 -20.14 11.56 17.69
N ARG A 526 -21.27 12.25 17.49
CA ARG A 526 -22.32 12.43 18.51
C ARG A 526 -23.67 12.46 17.79
N PRO A 527 -24.25 11.29 17.46
CA PRO A 527 -25.57 11.25 16.83
C PRO A 527 -26.62 11.97 17.69
N ASP A 528 -27.64 12.55 17.06
CA ASP A 528 -28.68 13.31 17.78
C ASP A 528 -29.34 12.44 18.87
N GLY A 529 -29.33 12.94 20.11
CA GLY A 529 -29.87 12.24 21.28
C GLY A 529 -29.00 11.09 21.79
N ALA A 530 -27.82 10.83 21.21
CA ALA A 530 -26.88 9.85 21.75
C ALA A 530 -26.32 10.33 23.10
N PRO A 531 -26.25 9.44 24.11
CA PRO A 531 -25.76 9.83 25.43
C PRO A 531 -24.24 9.95 25.50
N GLN A 532 -23.52 9.68 24.41
CA GLN A 532 -22.07 9.58 24.35
C GLN A 532 -21.49 10.33 23.14
N THR A 533 -20.29 10.87 23.33
CA THR A 533 -19.40 11.36 22.27
C THR A 533 -18.32 10.31 22.05
N THR A 534 -18.08 9.95 20.79
CA THR A 534 -17.13 8.90 20.41
C THR A 534 -16.03 9.48 19.53
N LEU A 535 -14.77 9.20 19.87
CA LEU A 535 -13.61 9.46 19.02
C LEU A 535 -13.32 8.22 18.18
N MET A 536 -13.27 8.39 16.87
CA MET A 536 -12.85 7.35 15.93
C MET A 536 -11.58 7.76 15.20
N ASN A 537 -10.68 6.79 14.98
CA ASN A 537 -9.57 6.91 14.05
C ASN A 537 -9.63 5.72 13.09
N GLY A 538 -9.85 5.98 11.81
CA GLY A 538 -10.20 4.93 10.85
C GLY A 538 -11.49 4.21 11.25
N THR A 539 -11.44 2.90 11.47
CA THR A 539 -12.59 2.08 11.88
C THR A 539 -12.66 1.79 13.37
N THR A 540 -11.70 2.31 14.16
CA THR A 540 -11.53 1.97 15.57
C THR A 540 -11.98 3.09 16.49
N VAL A 541 -12.62 2.71 17.60
CA VAL A 541 -13.02 3.64 18.66
C VAL A 541 -11.84 3.86 19.61
N HIS A 542 -11.35 5.10 19.71
CA HIS A 542 -10.23 5.50 20.57
C HIS A 542 -10.64 6.26 21.83
N GLY A 543 -11.95 6.35 22.08
CA GLY A 543 -12.47 6.92 23.30
C GLY A 543 -13.94 7.21 23.22
N VAL A 544 -14.61 7.07 24.36
CA VAL A 544 -16.03 7.34 24.51
C VAL A 544 -16.20 8.15 25.79
N GLN A 545 -16.98 9.22 25.72
CA GLN A 545 -17.31 10.05 26.87
C GLN A 545 -18.81 10.26 26.98
N TRP A 546 -19.36 10.07 28.18
CA TRP A 546 -20.75 10.41 28.46
C TRP A 546 -20.98 11.91 28.37
N THR A 547 -22.10 12.30 27.78
CA THR A 547 -22.56 13.69 27.71
C THR A 547 -23.22 14.17 29.01
N ASP A 548 -23.71 13.23 29.82
CA ASP A 548 -24.20 13.50 31.18
C ASP A 548 -23.05 13.96 32.07
N SER A 549 -23.17 15.17 32.63
CA SER A 549 -22.17 15.76 33.52
C SER A 549 -21.82 14.89 34.73
N ALA A 550 -22.76 14.07 35.24
CA ALA A 550 -22.51 13.19 36.37
C ALA A 550 -21.62 12.00 36.00
N LYS A 551 -21.57 11.63 34.72
CA LYS A 551 -20.80 10.50 34.19
C LYS A 551 -19.66 10.94 33.27
N ALA A 552 -19.52 12.24 33.00
CA ALA A 552 -18.54 12.75 32.04
C ALA A 552 -17.10 12.35 32.38
N GLN A 553 -16.76 12.21 33.66
CA GLN A 553 -15.43 11.77 34.10
C GLN A 553 -15.34 10.26 34.36
N MET A 554 -16.42 9.50 34.14
CA MET A 554 -16.37 8.04 34.23
C MET A 554 -15.61 7.49 33.00
N PRO A 555 -14.50 6.78 33.18
CA PRO A 555 -13.82 6.15 32.06
C PRO A 555 -14.68 4.99 31.53
N THR A 556 -14.71 4.83 30.21
CA THR A 556 -15.56 3.84 29.52
C THR A 556 -14.74 3.08 28.46
N ALA A 557 -15.42 2.30 27.64
CA ALA A 557 -14.86 1.36 26.68
C ALA A 557 -13.87 0.41 27.40
N TYR A 558 -12.68 0.24 26.85
CA TYR A 558 -11.65 -0.62 27.42
C TYR A 558 -11.00 -0.04 28.68
N TYR A 559 -11.26 1.24 29.00
CA TYR A 559 -10.78 1.90 30.21
C TYR A 559 -11.76 1.78 31.40
N ALA A 560 -12.83 0.99 31.29
CA ALA A 560 -13.85 0.94 32.33
C ALA A 560 -13.29 0.47 33.70
N PRO A 561 -13.82 0.98 34.83
CA PRO A 561 -13.33 0.62 36.17
C PRO A 561 -13.40 -0.88 36.51
N ALA A 562 -14.38 -1.61 35.95
CA ALA A 562 -14.50 -3.06 36.13
C ALA A 562 -13.43 -3.87 35.37
N GLY A 563 -12.75 -3.23 34.41
CA GLY A 563 -11.77 -3.86 33.53
C GLY A 563 -10.32 -3.78 34.02
N PRO A 564 -9.37 -4.32 33.24
CA PRO A 564 -7.97 -4.46 33.62
C PRO A 564 -7.26 -3.14 33.94
N PHE A 565 -7.60 -2.04 33.25
CA PHE A 565 -7.04 -0.73 33.59
C PHE A 565 -7.46 -0.28 34.99
N GLY A 566 -8.72 -0.52 35.37
CA GLY A 566 -9.23 -0.25 36.71
C GLY A 566 -8.45 -1.01 37.79
N ASP A 567 -8.17 -2.30 37.57
CA ASP A 567 -7.36 -3.09 38.51
C ASP A 567 -5.95 -2.49 38.70
N VAL A 568 -5.30 -2.08 37.61
CA VAL A 568 -3.94 -1.52 37.64
C VAL A 568 -3.91 -0.19 38.38
N PHE A 569 -4.86 0.71 38.11
CA PHE A 569 -4.94 1.98 38.83
C PHE A 569 -5.28 1.78 40.32
N ALA A 570 -6.13 0.80 40.65
CA ALA A 570 -6.40 0.43 42.04
C ALA A 570 -5.14 -0.09 42.75
N ALA A 571 -4.31 -0.89 42.07
CA ALA A 571 -3.03 -1.36 42.61
C ALA A 571 -2.03 -0.22 42.82
N LEU A 572 -2.00 0.78 41.92
CA LEU A 572 -1.15 1.97 42.07
C LEU A 572 -1.60 2.88 43.22
N GLU A 573 -2.89 2.86 43.57
CA GLU A 573 -3.49 3.62 44.67
C GLU A 573 -3.39 2.89 46.03
N SER A 574 -2.74 1.72 46.09
CA SER A 574 -2.56 0.95 47.34
C SER A 574 -1.77 1.70 48.41
N ASP A 575 -1.00 2.73 48.04
CA ASP A 575 -0.31 3.65 48.94
C ASP A 575 -0.65 5.12 48.61
N ASP A 576 -0.46 6.01 49.57
CA ASP A 576 -0.73 7.46 49.43
C ASP A 576 0.45 8.24 48.82
N GLN A 577 1.39 7.56 48.15
CA GLN A 577 2.56 8.23 47.58
C GLN A 577 2.19 8.95 46.27
N PRO A 578 2.80 10.12 45.99
CA PRO A 578 2.76 10.74 44.68
C PRO A 578 3.24 9.76 43.59
N LYS A 579 2.52 9.69 42.46
CA LYS A 579 2.90 8.88 41.30
C LYS A 579 3.19 9.74 40.08
N ASP A 580 4.19 9.38 39.29
CA ASP A 580 4.44 9.91 37.94
C ASP A 580 4.08 8.84 36.90
N ILE A 581 3.07 9.13 36.08
CA ILE A 581 2.47 8.20 35.12
C ILE A 581 2.79 8.68 33.70
N ALA A 582 3.34 7.78 32.89
CA ALA A 582 3.50 8.00 31.46
C ALA A 582 2.50 7.16 30.66
N ILE A 583 1.96 7.73 29.60
CA ILE A 583 1.01 7.06 28.71
C ILE A 583 1.44 7.32 27.26
N VAL A 584 1.63 6.26 26.50
CA VAL A 584 1.90 6.27 25.06
C VAL A 584 0.57 6.11 24.33
N GLY A 585 0.18 7.12 23.55
CA GLY A 585 -1.16 7.27 22.99
C GLY A 585 -2.07 8.11 23.91
N LEU A 586 -2.95 8.93 23.32
CA LEU A 586 -3.87 9.81 24.05
C LEU A 586 -5.34 9.40 23.89
N GLY A 587 -5.77 9.07 22.67
CA GLY A 587 -7.18 8.86 22.35
C GLY A 587 -8.04 10.07 22.77
N ALA A 588 -9.19 9.84 23.40
CA ALA A 588 -10.01 10.92 23.96
C ALA A 588 -9.48 11.47 25.31
N GLY A 589 -8.37 10.92 25.84
CA GLY A 589 -7.81 11.29 27.14
C GLY A 589 -8.47 10.61 28.34
N ALA A 590 -9.23 9.53 28.13
CA ALA A 590 -10.05 8.87 29.15
C ALA A 590 -9.26 8.36 30.37
N LEU A 591 -8.00 7.96 30.20
CA LEU A 591 -7.14 7.54 31.31
C LEU A 591 -6.88 8.66 32.34
N THR A 592 -7.08 9.91 31.95
CA THR A 592 -7.01 11.07 32.85
C THR A 592 -8.03 10.99 33.97
N SER A 593 -9.15 10.28 33.78
CA SER A 593 -10.13 10.04 34.84
C SER A 593 -9.57 9.34 36.07
N TYR A 594 -8.45 8.62 35.93
CA TYR A 594 -7.77 7.97 37.05
C TYR A 594 -6.76 8.87 37.75
N LEU A 595 -6.49 10.08 37.23
CA LEU A 595 -5.55 10.99 37.83
C LEU A 595 -5.97 11.41 39.25
N ARG A 596 -5.01 11.45 40.17
CA ARG A 596 -5.17 11.95 41.53
C ARG A 596 -4.50 13.32 41.70
N PRO A 597 -4.93 14.16 42.65
CA PRO A 597 -4.38 15.50 42.83
C PRO A 597 -2.87 15.56 43.13
N ASN A 598 -2.33 14.51 43.76
CA ASN A 598 -0.90 14.36 44.09
C ASN A 598 -0.12 13.59 43.01
N TRP A 599 -0.75 13.21 41.89
CA TRP A 599 -0.12 12.48 40.80
C TRP A 599 0.17 13.40 39.62
N THR A 600 1.10 12.97 38.78
CA THR A 600 1.43 13.62 37.50
C THR A 600 1.21 12.63 36.37
N MET A 601 0.74 13.14 35.23
CA MET A 601 0.46 12.32 34.05
C MET A 601 0.98 13.01 32.79
N THR A 602 1.74 12.25 32.00
CA THR A 602 2.38 12.70 30.76
C THR A 602 1.96 11.78 29.62
N TYR A 603 1.29 12.35 28.62
CA TYR A 603 0.93 11.67 27.39
C TYR A 603 2.01 11.87 26.31
N PHE A 604 2.29 10.82 25.55
CA PHE A 604 3.13 10.85 24.35
C PHE A 604 2.25 10.50 23.16
N GLU A 605 1.90 11.51 22.35
CA GLU A 605 0.94 11.38 21.25
C GLU A 605 1.62 11.69 19.92
N ILE A 606 1.48 10.79 18.95
CA ILE A 606 2.13 10.90 17.65
C ILE A 606 1.36 11.83 16.69
N ASP A 607 0.03 11.89 16.81
CA ASP A 607 -0.84 12.68 15.95
C ASP A 607 -1.28 13.99 16.62
N PRO A 608 -0.78 15.15 16.17
CA PRO A 608 -1.21 16.46 16.67
C PRO A 608 -2.72 16.68 16.58
N LEU A 609 -3.40 16.09 15.59
CA LEU A 609 -4.84 16.23 15.40
C LEU A 609 -5.63 15.54 16.53
N VAL A 610 -5.16 14.38 17.01
CA VAL A 610 -5.76 13.69 18.16
C VAL A 610 -5.58 14.53 19.43
N ALA A 611 -4.39 15.12 19.63
CA ALA A 611 -4.12 16.00 20.76
C ALA A 611 -5.01 17.27 20.77
N GLU A 612 -5.25 17.87 19.60
CA GLU A 612 -6.16 19.01 19.45
C GLU A 612 -7.59 18.61 19.81
N VAL A 613 -8.11 17.53 19.24
CA VAL A 613 -9.48 17.05 19.45
C VAL A 613 -9.72 16.67 20.92
N ALA A 614 -8.78 15.95 21.56
CA ALA A 614 -8.89 15.55 22.96
C ALA A 614 -8.78 16.73 23.93
N SER A 615 -8.10 17.81 23.54
CA SER A 615 -7.92 19.02 24.34
C SER A 615 -9.07 20.02 24.20
N ASP A 616 -9.95 19.83 23.21
CA ASP A 616 -11.08 20.72 22.96
C ASP A 616 -12.32 20.31 23.78
N PRO A 617 -12.72 21.13 24.78
CA PRO A 617 -13.86 20.82 25.66
C PRO A 617 -15.21 20.76 24.94
N ARG A 618 -15.31 21.19 23.68
CA ARG A 618 -16.51 21.00 22.84
C ARG A 618 -16.72 19.52 22.50
N PHE A 619 -15.63 18.77 22.40
CA PHE A 619 -15.64 17.34 22.06
C PHE A 619 -15.46 16.49 23.31
N PHE A 620 -14.38 16.71 24.06
CA PHE A 620 -14.03 15.90 25.23
C PHE A 620 -13.55 16.76 26.40
N THR A 621 -13.96 16.41 27.62
CA THR A 621 -13.63 17.20 28.82
C THR A 621 -12.62 16.55 29.76
N PHE A 622 -12.21 15.30 29.53
CA PHE A 622 -11.28 14.55 30.40
C PHE A 622 -10.02 15.37 30.76
N LEU A 623 -9.35 15.97 29.77
CA LEU A 623 -8.15 16.77 30.00
C LEU A 623 -8.44 18.12 30.67
N SER A 624 -9.54 18.77 30.29
CA SER A 624 -9.89 20.11 30.81
C SER A 624 -10.41 20.07 32.25
N SER A 625 -11.00 18.95 32.67
CA SER A 625 -11.57 18.76 34.01
C SER A 625 -10.55 18.23 35.01
N ALA A 626 -9.38 17.81 34.55
CA ALA A 626 -8.33 17.24 35.38
C ALA A 626 -7.57 18.31 36.19
N ASN A 627 -7.22 17.96 37.42
CA ASN A 627 -6.37 18.78 38.29
C ASN A 627 -5.37 17.89 39.07
N PRO A 628 -4.05 17.99 38.81
CA PRO A 628 -3.41 18.88 37.83
C PRO A 628 -3.76 18.49 36.38
N ARG A 629 -3.61 19.43 35.45
CA ARG A 629 -3.82 19.14 34.02
C ARG A 629 -2.65 18.28 33.49
N PRO A 630 -2.90 17.15 32.80
CA PRO A 630 -1.85 16.35 32.20
C PRO A 630 -1.02 17.13 31.17
N SER A 631 0.23 16.73 31.00
CA SER A 631 1.09 17.23 29.93
C SER A 631 1.02 16.34 28.69
N ILE A 632 1.19 16.92 27.50
CA ILE A 632 1.19 16.21 26.21
C ILE A 632 2.51 16.51 25.51
N VAL A 633 3.24 15.47 25.17
CA VAL A 633 4.46 15.52 24.35
C VAL A 633 4.10 15.00 22.96
N LEU A 634 4.20 15.88 21.96
CA LEU A 634 3.91 15.52 20.57
C LEU A 634 5.12 14.86 19.93
N GLY A 635 4.89 13.74 19.25
CA GLY A 635 5.90 13.01 18.49
C GLY A 635 5.82 11.50 18.67
N ASP A 636 6.67 10.79 17.95
CA ASP A 636 6.79 9.34 18.14
C ASP A 636 7.24 9.03 19.57
N ALA A 637 6.49 8.16 20.26
CA ALA A 637 6.74 7.87 21.67
C ALA A 637 8.08 7.18 21.88
N ARG A 638 8.52 6.31 20.95
CA ARG A 638 9.79 5.59 21.09
C ARG A 638 10.99 6.53 21.01
N LEU A 639 10.92 7.54 20.15
CA LEU A 639 11.92 8.61 20.08
C LEU A 639 11.83 9.53 21.29
N SER A 640 10.65 10.03 21.62
CA SER A 640 10.45 11.00 22.71
C SER A 640 10.81 10.43 24.09
N LEU A 641 10.46 9.16 24.35
CA LEU A 641 10.81 8.46 25.59
C LEU A 641 12.31 8.19 25.69
N SER A 642 13.04 8.17 24.57
CA SER A 642 14.49 7.92 24.58
C SER A 642 15.26 9.03 25.29
N ASP A 643 14.74 10.26 25.27
CA ASP A 643 15.29 11.45 25.93
C ASP A 643 14.86 11.59 27.40
N VAL A 644 13.92 10.77 27.86
CA VAL A 644 13.43 10.81 29.24
C VAL A 644 14.45 10.16 30.19
N PRO A 645 14.76 10.78 31.35
CA PRO A 645 15.64 10.20 32.35
C PRO A 645 15.18 8.82 32.83
N ALA A 646 16.14 7.96 33.18
CA ALA A 646 15.85 6.63 33.72
C ALA A 646 15.11 6.70 35.07
N GLN A 647 14.32 5.66 35.38
CA GLN A 647 13.62 5.48 36.65
C GLN A 647 12.74 6.66 37.08
N ARG A 648 12.06 7.29 36.10
CA ARG A 648 11.17 8.42 36.34
C ARG A 648 9.77 7.96 36.76
N PHE A 649 9.20 6.99 36.06
CA PHE A 649 7.77 6.70 36.15
C PHE A 649 7.46 5.57 37.14
N ASP A 650 6.35 5.70 37.86
CA ASP A 650 5.77 4.61 38.67
C ASP A 650 5.01 3.63 37.78
N ALA A 651 4.40 4.12 36.70
CA ALA A 651 3.84 3.28 35.65
C ALA A 651 3.98 3.92 34.26
N LEU A 652 4.24 3.08 33.26
CA LEU A 652 4.24 3.42 31.84
C LEU A 652 3.18 2.58 31.13
N PHE A 653 2.16 3.23 30.60
CA PHE A 653 1.11 2.62 29.80
C PHE A 653 1.46 2.73 28.32
N VAL A 654 1.43 1.60 27.61
CA VAL A 654 1.63 1.49 26.16
C VAL A 654 0.27 1.20 25.54
N ASP A 655 -0.39 2.27 25.09
CA ASP A 655 -1.78 2.30 24.59
C ASP A 655 -1.86 3.01 23.23
N ALA A 656 -0.95 2.66 22.33
CA ALA A 656 -0.85 3.27 21.00
C ALA A 656 -1.36 2.33 19.91
N PHE A 657 -2.09 2.92 18.97
CA PHE A 657 -2.74 2.22 17.88
C PHE A 657 -2.62 3.01 16.58
N SER A 658 -2.51 2.28 15.47
CA SER A 658 -2.85 2.77 14.14
C SER A 658 -4.10 2.01 13.72
N SER A 659 -5.29 2.63 13.86
CA SER A 659 -6.58 1.94 13.71
C SER A 659 -6.68 0.76 14.69
N ASP A 660 -6.86 -0.49 14.22
CA ASP A 660 -7.04 -1.70 15.07
C ASP A 660 -5.73 -2.42 15.46
N ALA A 661 -4.55 -1.85 15.16
CA ALA A 661 -3.27 -2.53 15.35
C ALA A 661 -2.27 -1.75 16.22
N VAL A 662 -1.67 -2.45 17.19
CA VAL A 662 -0.51 -1.95 17.95
C VAL A 662 0.71 -1.92 17.03
N PRO A 663 1.39 -0.78 16.87
CA PRO A 663 2.59 -0.70 16.05
C PRO A 663 3.68 -1.67 16.54
N THR A 664 4.16 -2.54 15.66
CA THR A 664 5.09 -3.63 16.01
C THR A 664 6.41 -3.14 16.60
N HIS A 665 6.87 -1.95 16.19
CA HIS A 665 8.08 -1.33 16.73
C HIS A 665 7.92 -0.87 18.20
N LEU A 666 6.72 -0.87 18.78
CA LEU A 666 6.51 -0.62 20.21
C LEU A 666 6.52 -1.92 21.04
N LEU A 667 6.61 -3.08 20.38
CA LEU A 667 6.53 -4.41 21.00
C LEU A 667 7.83 -5.21 20.93
N THR A 668 8.93 -4.60 20.48
CA THR A 668 10.23 -5.27 20.36
C THR A 668 10.96 -5.36 21.70
N SER A 669 11.92 -6.28 21.80
CA SER A 669 12.80 -6.39 22.96
C SER A 669 13.50 -5.06 23.28
N GLU A 670 13.95 -4.32 22.27
CA GLU A 670 14.58 -3.01 22.43
C GLU A 670 13.60 -1.93 22.94
N ALA A 671 12.32 -2.01 22.56
CA ALA A 671 11.28 -1.15 23.11
C ALA A 671 11.04 -1.46 24.60
N TYR A 672 10.97 -2.74 24.98
CA TYR A 672 10.83 -3.12 26.39
C TYR A 672 12.08 -2.81 27.23
N ALA A 673 13.27 -2.85 26.64
CA ALA A 673 14.49 -2.37 27.29
C ALA A 673 14.39 -0.88 27.63
N LEU A 674 13.86 -0.07 26.70
CA LEU A 674 13.56 1.35 26.92
C LEU A 674 12.51 1.52 28.04
N TYR A 675 11.41 0.76 28.00
CA TYR A 675 10.35 0.87 29.01
C TYR A 675 10.86 0.50 30.40
N ALA A 676 11.61 -0.60 30.53
CA ALA A 676 12.21 -1.05 31.77
C ALA A 676 13.20 -0.03 32.36
N ARG A 677 13.94 0.69 31.51
CA ARG A 677 14.83 1.78 31.92
C ARG A 677 14.08 2.95 32.55
N LEU A 678 12.89 3.25 32.04
CA LEU A 678 12.13 4.46 32.39
C LEU A 678 11.30 4.31 33.65
N VAL A 679 10.83 3.10 33.96
CA VAL A 679 10.08 2.83 35.19
C VAL A 679 11.03 2.69 36.38
N LYS A 680 10.57 3.11 37.57
CA LYS A 680 11.29 2.89 38.84
C LYS A 680 11.44 1.39 39.13
N PRO A 681 12.37 0.97 40.01
CA PRO A 681 12.40 -0.39 40.52
C PRO A 681 11.03 -0.77 41.12
N GLY A 682 10.41 -1.83 40.60
CA GLY A 682 9.07 -2.23 41.01
C GLY A 682 7.91 -1.44 40.38
N GLY A 683 8.21 -0.45 39.53
CA GLY A 683 7.21 0.23 38.69
C GLY A 683 6.63 -0.70 37.62
N LEU A 684 5.53 -0.27 37.01
CA LEU A 684 4.73 -1.10 36.10
C LEU A 684 4.91 -0.67 34.64
N VAL A 685 5.16 -1.64 33.76
CA VAL A 685 5.00 -1.49 32.31
C VAL A 685 3.68 -2.16 31.93
N VAL A 686 2.72 -1.37 31.47
CA VAL A 686 1.35 -1.79 31.20
C VAL A 686 1.15 -1.73 29.69
N THR A 687 0.86 -2.83 29.02
CA THR A 687 0.75 -2.89 27.55
C THR A 687 -0.64 -3.35 27.16
N HIS A 688 -1.36 -2.47 26.46
CA HIS A 688 -2.66 -2.78 25.90
C HIS A 688 -2.46 -3.55 24.58
N ILE A 689 -2.97 -4.78 24.51
CA ILE A 689 -2.77 -5.69 23.37
C ILE A 689 -4.09 -6.18 22.75
N PRO A 690 -5.05 -5.29 22.44
CA PRO A 690 -6.21 -5.69 21.68
C PRO A 690 -5.76 -5.85 20.22
N ASN A 691 -6.04 -7.02 19.65
CA ASN A 691 -5.92 -7.18 18.21
C ASN A 691 -6.90 -8.24 17.74
N ARG A 692 -7.70 -7.88 16.74
CA ARG A 692 -8.68 -8.78 16.13
C ARG A 692 -8.03 -9.88 15.29
N TYR A 693 -6.82 -9.65 14.78
CA TYR A 693 -6.15 -10.48 13.77
C TYR A 693 -4.90 -11.19 14.26
N TYR A 694 -4.24 -10.66 15.28
CA TYR A 694 -3.00 -11.19 15.84
C TYR A 694 -3.18 -11.61 17.29
N ASP A 695 -2.49 -12.66 17.70
CA ASP A 695 -2.27 -13.01 19.09
C ASP A 695 -0.88 -12.50 19.49
N LEU A 696 -0.85 -11.26 20.00
CA LEU A 696 0.39 -10.55 20.34
C LEU A 696 0.90 -10.88 21.74
N ALA A 697 0.12 -11.61 22.56
CA ALA A 697 0.52 -11.95 23.93
C ALA A 697 1.87 -12.72 23.98
N PRO A 698 2.14 -13.72 23.11
CA PRO A 698 3.42 -14.39 23.09
C PRO A 698 4.59 -13.46 22.73
N ALA A 699 4.37 -12.49 21.83
CA ALA A 699 5.40 -11.53 21.44
C ALA A 699 5.79 -10.60 22.60
N VAL A 700 4.78 -10.10 23.31
CA VAL A 700 4.95 -9.28 24.51
C VAL A 700 5.64 -10.06 25.63
N ALA A 701 5.20 -11.30 25.87
CA ALA A 701 5.80 -12.18 26.86
C ALA A 701 7.30 -12.39 26.63
N GLY A 702 7.68 -12.72 25.38
CA GLY A 702 9.08 -12.90 25.01
C GLY A 702 9.91 -11.63 25.20
N ALA A 703 9.37 -10.47 24.82
CA ALA A 703 10.09 -9.19 24.91
C ALA A 703 10.26 -8.70 26.35
N GLN A 704 9.25 -8.89 27.20
CA GLN A 704 9.31 -8.59 28.63
C GLN A 704 10.32 -9.49 29.33
N ALA A 705 10.25 -10.80 29.10
CA ALA A 705 11.15 -11.78 29.71
C ALA A 705 12.62 -11.55 29.31
N ALA A 706 12.88 -11.21 28.04
CA ALA A 706 14.23 -10.89 27.56
C ALA A 706 14.87 -9.68 28.27
N ASN A 707 14.05 -8.83 28.89
CA ASN A 707 14.47 -7.65 29.65
C ASN A 707 14.32 -7.82 31.17
N GLY A 708 14.18 -9.07 31.65
CA GLY A 708 14.11 -9.36 33.08
C GLY A 708 12.81 -8.91 33.76
N LEU A 709 11.74 -8.69 33.00
CA LEU A 709 10.43 -8.33 33.55
C LEU A 709 9.59 -9.59 33.77
N THR A 710 8.98 -9.70 34.95
CA THR A 710 7.94 -10.68 35.24
C THR A 710 6.61 -10.10 34.77
N ALA A 711 5.79 -10.88 34.05
CA ALA A 711 4.57 -10.38 33.44
C ALA A 711 3.32 -11.17 33.84
N LEU A 712 2.20 -10.47 33.94
CA LEU A 712 0.86 -11.00 34.09
C LEU A 712 -0.02 -10.51 32.92
N ILE A 713 -1.08 -11.26 32.62
CA ILE A 713 -2.07 -10.93 31.60
C ILE A 713 -3.49 -11.08 32.17
N ARG A 714 -4.38 -10.19 31.74
CA ARG A 714 -5.82 -10.30 31.98
C ARG A 714 -6.61 -10.05 30.70
N THR A 715 -7.45 -11.02 30.37
CA THR A 715 -8.44 -10.93 29.31
C THR A 715 -9.79 -10.67 29.95
N PHE A 716 -10.38 -9.52 29.66
CA PHE A 716 -11.65 -9.09 30.21
C PHE A 716 -12.75 -9.15 29.15
N GLN A 717 -13.86 -9.79 29.50
CA GLN A 717 -15.10 -9.81 28.73
C GLN A 717 -16.21 -9.26 29.63
N PRO A 718 -16.75 -8.08 29.35
CA PRO A 718 -17.78 -7.48 30.19
C PRO A 718 -19.06 -8.33 30.15
N THR A 719 -19.72 -8.42 31.31
CA THR A 719 -21.10 -8.88 31.40
C THR A 719 -22.03 -7.92 30.65
N GLU A 720 -23.26 -8.36 30.35
CA GLU A 720 -24.23 -7.50 29.66
C GLU A 720 -24.52 -6.20 30.44
N THR A 721 -24.52 -6.27 31.78
CA THR A 721 -24.69 -5.09 32.64
C THR A 721 -23.51 -4.13 32.52
N GLU A 722 -22.28 -4.62 32.63
CA GLU A 722 -21.07 -3.80 32.50
C GLU A 722 -20.96 -3.18 31.10
N ALA A 723 -21.34 -3.92 30.05
CA ALA A 723 -21.39 -3.41 28.69
C ALA A 723 -22.40 -2.26 28.53
N ARG A 724 -23.57 -2.35 29.18
CA ARG A 724 -24.56 -1.25 29.22
C ARG A 724 -24.06 -0.03 30.00
N GLU A 725 -23.17 -0.24 30.96
CA GLU A 725 -22.47 0.83 31.69
C GLU A 725 -21.27 1.39 30.92
N GLY A 726 -21.00 0.85 29.72
CA GLY A 726 -20.01 1.36 28.78
C GLY A 726 -18.70 0.58 28.77
N ALA A 727 -18.58 -0.56 29.45
CA ALA A 727 -17.36 -1.39 29.40
C ALA A 727 -17.23 -2.14 28.06
N ALA A 728 -15.99 -2.30 27.59
CA ALA A 728 -15.67 -3.06 26.39
C ALA A 728 -14.64 -4.18 26.65
N PRO A 729 -14.64 -5.25 25.83
CA PRO A 729 -13.62 -6.30 25.92
C PRO A 729 -12.20 -5.72 25.83
N THR A 730 -11.28 -6.23 26.64
CA THR A 730 -9.92 -5.69 26.78
C THR A 730 -8.92 -6.79 27.08
N ILE A 731 -7.70 -6.69 26.56
CA ILE A 731 -6.58 -7.56 26.94
C ILE A 731 -5.40 -6.68 27.35
N LEU A 732 -4.96 -6.83 28.59
CA LEU A 732 -3.89 -6.02 29.18
C LEU A 732 -2.79 -6.95 29.71
N ALA A 733 -1.54 -6.64 29.38
CA ALA A 733 -0.36 -7.25 29.99
C ALA A 733 0.29 -6.24 30.93
N VAL A 734 0.70 -6.67 32.12
CA VAL A 734 1.40 -5.83 33.11
C VAL A 734 2.67 -6.53 33.50
N ALA A 735 3.79 -5.80 33.47
CA ALA A 735 5.09 -6.36 33.82
C ALA A 735 5.87 -5.45 34.75
N SER A 736 6.71 -6.05 35.58
CA SER A 736 7.61 -5.34 36.50
C SER A 736 8.93 -6.09 36.66
N SER A 737 10.00 -5.36 36.98
CA SER A 737 11.30 -5.92 37.33
C SER A 737 11.30 -6.60 38.71
N ILE A 738 10.32 -6.30 39.56
CA ILE A 738 10.15 -6.89 40.88
C ILE A 738 8.81 -7.63 40.92
N GLY A 739 8.85 -8.97 40.95
CA GLY A 739 7.64 -9.79 40.90
C GLY A 739 6.68 -9.59 42.07
N SER A 740 7.15 -9.14 43.23
CA SER A 740 6.28 -8.84 44.38
C SER A 740 5.42 -7.59 44.17
N SER A 741 5.81 -6.67 43.29
CA SER A 741 4.98 -5.51 42.90
C SER A 741 3.70 -5.91 42.14
N LEU A 742 3.60 -7.17 41.73
CA LEU A 742 2.45 -7.71 41.00
C LEU A 742 1.54 -8.59 41.89
N ALA A 743 1.80 -8.65 43.19
CA ALA A 743 1.08 -9.54 44.12
C ALA A 743 -0.43 -9.24 44.13
N ASP A 744 -0.81 -7.97 44.31
CA ASP A 744 -2.22 -7.56 44.36
C ASP A 744 -2.99 -7.92 43.08
N LEU A 745 -2.35 -7.73 41.91
CA LEU A 745 -2.94 -8.11 40.62
C LEU A 745 -3.08 -9.63 40.48
N ARG A 746 -2.06 -10.38 40.89
CA ARG A 746 -2.09 -11.86 40.88
C ARG A 746 -3.20 -12.39 41.77
N ASP A 747 -3.35 -11.85 42.97
CA ASP A 747 -4.40 -12.21 43.91
C ASP A 747 -5.79 -11.81 43.38
N GLY A 748 -5.86 -10.73 42.59
CA GLY A 748 -7.02 -10.29 41.81
C GLY A 748 -7.33 -11.13 40.56
N GLY A 749 -6.71 -12.30 40.37
CA GLY A 749 -7.04 -13.26 39.31
C GLY A 749 -6.30 -13.07 37.99
N TRP A 750 -5.33 -12.15 37.93
CA TRP A 750 -4.43 -12.01 36.78
C TRP A 750 -3.56 -13.26 36.60
N GLN A 751 -3.37 -13.70 35.36
CA GLN A 751 -2.65 -14.93 35.03
C GLN A 751 -1.19 -14.65 34.67
N PRO A 752 -0.23 -15.53 34.99
CA PRO A 752 1.15 -15.41 34.49
C PRO A 752 1.20 -15.38 32.96
N LEU A 753 2.04 -14.50 32.41
CA LEU A 753 2.29 -14.39 30.98
C LEU A 753 3.67 -14.99 30.65
N GLU A 754 3.67 -16.25 30.22
CA GLU A 754 4.91 -17.03 30.00
C GLU A 754 5.50 -16.82 28.59
N PRO A 755 6.84 -16.67 28.46
CA PRO A 755 7.51 -16.51 27.17
C PRO A 755 7.57 -17.85 26.41
N THR A 756 6.59 -18.11 25.55
CA THR A 756 6.53 -19.35 24.75
C THR A 756 7.33 -19.27 23.45
N VAL A 757 7.80 -18.08 23.09
CA VAL A 757 8.41 -17.78 21.79
C VAL A 757 9.54 -16.76 21.94
N PRO A 758 10.57 -16.80 21.06
CA PRO A 758 11.55 -15.72 20.98
C PRO A 758 10.89 -14.35 20.76
N PRO A 759 11.41 -13.27 21.39
CA PRO A 759 10.89 -11.92 21.21
C PRO A 759 11.04 -11.42 19.78
N MET A 760 10.17 -10.50 19.39
CA MET A 760 10.46 -9.63 18.24
C MET A 760 11.62 -8.69 18.60
N THR A 761 12.48 -8.40 17.64
CA THR A 761 13.55 -7.39 17.78
C THR A 761 13.39 -6.33 16.71
N ASP A 762 14.02 -5.18 16.90
CA ASP A 762 14.07 -4.14 15.85
C ASP A 762 14.65 -4.68 14.56
N ASP A 763 15.62 -5.59 14.66
CA ASP A 763 16.23 -6.24 13.51
C ASP A 763 15.30 -7.29 12.87
N PHE A 764 14.49 -7.97 13.67
CA PHE A 764 13.63 -9.08 13.22
C PHE A 764 12.20 -8.96 13.77
N MET A 765 11.39 -8.15 13.06
CA MET A 765 9.96 -7.95 13.34
C MET A 765 9.09 -8.89 12.48
N ASP A 766 9.00 -10.17 12.84
CA ASP A 766 8.11 -11.14 12.17
C ASP A 766 6.71 -11.16 12.83
N ALA A 767 5.87 -10.20 12.43
CA ALA A 767 4.50 -10.12 12.92
C ALA A 767 3.62 -11.29 12.41
N LEU A 768 3.94 -11.89 11.27
CA LEU A 768 3.14 -12.95 10.65
C LEU A 768 3.08 -14.22 11.50
N ARG A 769 4.13 -14.47 12.31
CA ARG A 769 4.15 -15.53 13.30
C ARG A 769 2.99 -15.48 14.29
N PHE A 770 2.46 -14.29 14.54
CA PHE A 770 1.41 -14.04 15.53
C PHE A 770 0.02 -13.94 14.91
N LEU A 771 -0.13 -14.19 13.61
CA LEU A 771 -1.44 -14.17 12.98
C LEU A 771 -2.34 -15.22 13.65
N ARG A 772 -3.51 -14.81 14.15
CA ARG A 772 -4.48 -15.75 14.72
C ARG A 772 -4.84 -16.78 13.65
N PRO A 773 -5.09 -18.05 14.03
CA PRO A 773 -5.68 -19.02 13.13
C PRO A 773 -7.11 -18.59 12.80
N LEU A 774 -7.23 -17.70 11.82
CA LEU A 774 -8.47 -17.33 11.13
C LEU A 774 -8.26 -17.67 9.66
N TRP A 775 -8.35 -18.97 9.37
CA TRP A 775 -8.55 -19.56 8.05
C TRP A 775 -9.56 -20.70 8.20
#